data_AF-A0A2E9YHU0-F1
#
_entry.id   AF-A0A2E9YHU0-F1
#
_cell.length_a   1.000
_cell.length_b   1.000
_cell.length_c   1.000
_cell.angle_alpha   90.00
_cell.angle_beta   90.00
_cell.angle_gamma   90.00
#
_symmetry.space_group_name_H-M   'P 1'
#
loop_
_entity.id
_entity.type
_entity.pdbx_description
1 polymer ?
#
loop_
_entity_poly.entity_id
_entity_poly.type
_entity_poly.pdbx_seq_one_letter_code
_entity_poly.pdbx_strand_id
1 'polypeptide(L)'
;FVEGWPFDFSDGDLGLDAPLLGQWPRWTAVREHGVVKSALMTLGIEHRHDGSDIIIPAYWEGLVEGLGLELVEDGIRQRAETAPHIDEILRRTGAALTEVGEEDKRGEGHTAEYWRARGTLDDYEVERSLMVVRKVSGLRWEDAVPCRIGARMGRPEKSGVREMKPLVHCIYPIGESGGPQRLLSQASSRGPIRVEMGPRVCSRCGRETPHLICHNRPDSDQPVECGGRTSPRRARRPNARRRGERTTVSLSAILEVKRRALGLEKIPEKIKAVKGLISTAQTPEPIEKGILRAKHGVSVFRDGTSRYDMSDVPVTHFRPCEIGTSWKELVKLGYTHDTHGNVLKSNEQMIELLPQDFIPSISAVEHLLSTCAFVDDLLVRFYGMEAFYRVKSAQDIVGHIAIGLAPHTSGGVACRIIGWTKASAGYAHPLFHAAKRRNCDGDEDSIMMLLDGLLNFTREILPDGRGGRMDAPLVLTTRLNPSEIDKEALNVDCSWGYTRAFYEATLSQPHSRDVRGMVDLVEDRLGTIGDLRGYGWTHDSGPLDAGPQNSAYKTLVTMKDKLSSQLDLGSVLRSVNVDGVAKQVIESHFLPDLRGNMMAFTRQKVRCVKCGESYRRMPLAGKCIKESSQESGGFSIGGGAESSMCGGNVVLTVSQGAVRKYIEVTQEIMDEYGVDDYTRHRVNWMTSSVDSLFTNDRVTVMTLEDFI
;
A
#
# COMPACT_ATOMS: atom_id res chain seq x y z
N PHE A 1 -12.01 32.59 26.44
CA PHE A 1 -13.19 31.78 26.78
C PHE A 1 -14.29 32.74 27.18
N VAL A 2 -15.44 32.67 26.51
CA VAL A 2 -16.62 33.46 26.89
C VAL A 2 -17.19 32.85 28.17
N GLU A 3 -17.53 33.67 29.16
CA GLU A 3 -18.09 33.21 30.42
C GLU A 3 -19.42 32.47 30.18
N GLY A 4 -19.55 31.23 30.64
CA GLY A 4 -20.77 30.40 30.45
C GLY A 4 -20.83 29.58 29.15
N TRP A 5 -19.73 29.43 28.40
CA TRP A 5 -19.67 28.63 27.17
C TRP A 5 -18.99 27.26 27.37
N PRO A 6 -19.46 26.15 26.75
CA PRO A 6 -20.60 26.03 25.83
C PRO A 6 -21.95 26.26 26.52
N PHE A 7 -22.92 26.76 25.75
CA PHE A 7 -24.28 26.95 26.23
C PHE A 7 -25.08 25.63 26.09
N ASP A 8 -26.15 25.46 26.88
CA ASP A 8 -27.09 24.33 26.72
C ASP A 8 -28.49 24.91 26.47
N PHE A 9 -28.69 25.47 25.26
CA PHE A 9 -29.98 26.06 24.88
C PHE A 9 -31.01 24.96 24.61
N SER A 10 -32.20 25.07 25.21
CA SER A 10 -33.36 24.27 24.79
C SER A 10 -33.93 24.80 23.46
N ASP A 11 -34.72 23.98 22.76
CA ASP A 11 -35.32 24.41 21.47
C ASP A 11 -36.21 25.67 21.63
N GLY A 12 -36.79 25.89 22.80
CA GLY A 12 -37.55 27.11 23.12
C GLY A 12 -36.68 28.35 23.36
N ASP A 13 -35.42 28.18 23.77
CA ASP A 13 -34.48 29.28 24.04
C ASP A 13 -33.86 29.83 22.75
N LEU A 14 -33.90 29.08 21.66
CA LEU A 14 -33.35 29.46 20.36
C LEU A 14 -34.24 30.44 19.58
N GLY A 15 -35.52 30.57 19.95
CA GLY A 15 -36.47 31.45 19.28
C GLY A 15 -36.74 31.12 17.81
N LEU A 16 -36.49 29.86 17.40
CA LEU A 16 -36.67 29.37 16.03
C LEU A 16 -37.80 28.34 15.97
N ASP A 17 -38.55 28.35 14.86
CA ASP A 17 -39.54 27.33 14.56
C ASP A 17 -38.90 25.97 14.31
N ALA A 18 -39.72 24.91 14.42
CA ALA A 18 -39.29 23.56 14.10
C ALA A 18 -38.79 23.48 12.64
N PRO A 19 -37.69 22.74 12.37
CA PRO A 19 -37.13 22.66 11.04
C PRO A 19 -38.12 21.95 10.10
N LEU A 20 -38.33 22.53 8.91
CA LEU A 20 -39.30 22.06 7.93
C LEU A 20 -39.12 20.58 7.54
N LEU A 21 -37.88 20.10 7.50
CA LEU A 21 -37.52 18.71 7.16
C LEU A 21 -37.33 17.81 8.40
N GLY A 22 -37.79 18.23 9.58
CA GLY A 22 -38.00 17.39 10.75
C GLY A 22 -36.83 17.22 11.72
N GLN A 23 -35.58 17.54 11.36
CA GLN A 23 -34.46 17.52 12.31
C GLN A 23 -33.45 18.64 12.04
N TRP A 24 -32.99 19.28 13.13
CA TRP A 24 -31.82 20.16 13.06
C TRP A 24 -30.59 19.30 12.80
N PRO A 25 -29.74 19.66 11.81
CA PRO A 25 -28.55 18.88 11.56
C PRO A 25 -27.61 18.94 12.78
N ARG A 26 -27.29 17.80 13.38
CA ARG A 26 -26.45 17.71 14.59
C ARG A 26 -25.15 18.51 14.50
N TRP A 27 -24.52 18.51 13.33
CA TRP A 27 -23.25 19.20 13.08
C TRP A 27 -23.31 20.72 13.14
N THR A 28 -24.50 21.33 13.16
CA THR A 28 -24.64 22.77 13.35
C THR A 28 -24.41 23.17 14.80
N ALA A 29 -24.53 22.22 15.75
CA ALA A 29 -24.37 22.43 17.19
C ALA A 29 -25.08 23.70 17.70
N VAL A 30 -26.26 24.03 17.12
CA VAL A 30 -26.97 25.30 17.38
C VAL A 30 -27.30 25.46 18.87
N ARG A 31 -27.57 24.36 19.57
CA ARG A 31 -27.81 24.36 21.02
C ARG A 31 -26.57 24.74 21.83
N GLU A 32 -25.38 24.44 21.32
CA GLU A 32 -24.10 24.72 22.00
C GLU A 32 -23.52 26.09 21.64
N HIS A 33 -23.78 26.56 20.42
CA HIS A 33 -23.11 27.72 19.84
C HIS A 33 -24.04 28.92 19.61
N GLY A 34 -25.36 28.71 19.61
CA GLY A 34 -26.34 29.69 19.19
C GLY A 34 -26.37 29.89 17.67
N VAL A 35 -27.47 30.46 17.17
CA VAL A 35 -27.77 30.55 15.72
C VAL A 35 -26.68 31.28 14.94
N VAL A 36 -26.19 32.41 15.45
CA VAL A 36 -25.23 33.28 14.74
C VAL A 36 -23.90 32.55 14.52
N LYS A 37 -23.30 32.00 15.58
CA LYS A 37 -22.01 31.29 15.48
C LYS A 37 -22.14 30.03 14.64
N SER A 38 -23.21 29.26 14.83
CA SER A 38 -23.50 28.07 14.02
C SER A 38 -23.63 28.40 12.54
N ALA A 39 -24.28 29.51 12.19
CA ALA A 39 -24.40 29.96 10.80
C ALA A 39 -23.03 30.32 10.21
N LEU A 40 -22.20 31.08 10.94
CA LEU A 40 -20.84 31.44 10.50
C LEU A 40 -19.95 30.20 10.31
N MET A 41 -19.98 29.26 11.24
CA MET A 41 -19.28 27.98 11.13
C MET A 41 -19.78 27.15 9.94
N THR A 42 -21.08 27.16 9.67
CA THR A 42 -21.70 26.45 8.55
C THR A 42 -21.26 27.02 7.21
N LEU A 43 -21.23 28.35 7.10
CA LEU A 43 -20.80 29.09 5.91
C LEU A 43 -19.28 29.05 5.71
N GLY A 44 -18.51 28.61 6.71
CA GLY A 44 -17.04 28.58 6.65
C GLY A 44 -16.41 29.98 6.69
N ILE A 45 -17.11 30.95 7.30
CA ILE A 45 -16.60 32.32 7.43
C ILE A 45 -15.61 32.37 8.59
N GLU A 46 -14.41 32.88 8.34
CA GLU A 46 -13.40 33.08 9.37
C GLU A 46 -13.90 34.12 10.39
N HIS A 47 -13.92 33.75 11.67
CA HIS A 47 -14.37 34.62 12.76
C HIS A 47 -13.62 34.32 14.05
N ARG A 48 -13.55 35.31 14.94
CA ARG A 48 -12.98 35.17 16.29
C ARG A 48 -13.87 35.82 17.33
N HIS A 49 -13.74 35.37 18.57
CA HIS A 49 -14.44 35.96 19.71
C HIS A 49 -13.58 37.05 20.36
N ASP A 50 -14.21 38.17 20.69
CA ASP A 50 -13.66 39.23 21.55
C ASP A 50 -14.72 39.61 22.58
N GLY A 51 -14.56 39.14 23.82
CA GLY A 51 -15.62 39.25 24.83
C GLY A 51 -16.92 38.55 24.40
N SER A 52 -18.04 39.29 24.41
CA SER A 52 -19.35 38.84 23.92
C SER A 52 -19.50 38.91 22.40
N ASP A 53 -18.56 39.56 21.72
CA ASP A 53 -18.71 39.92 20.32
C ASP A 53 -18.05 38.86 19.41
N ILE A 54 -18.64 38.67 18.23
CA ILE A 54 -18.07 37.86 17.16
C ILE A 54 -17.55 38.81 16.10
N ILE A 55 -16.23 38.79 15.88
CA ILE A 55 -15.54 39.64 14.92
C ILE A 55 -15.20 38.81 13.68
N ILE A 56 -15.60 39.32 12.51
CA ILE A 56 -15.27 38.76 11.19
C ILE A 56 -14.18 39.66 10.57
N PRO A 57 -12.90 39.24 10.60
CA PRO A 57 -11.80 40.13 10.22
C PRO A 57 -11.65 40.33 8.70
N ALA A 58 -12.12 39.38 7.88
CA ALA A 58 -11.94 39.37 6.43
C ALA A 58 -13.10 38.68 5.72
N TYR A 59 -13.28 38.99 4.43
CA TYR A 59 -14.25 38.36 3.53
C TYR A 59 -15.72 38.45 4.01
N TRP A 60 -16.04 39.45 4.83
CA TRP A 60 -17.39 39.72 5.33
C TRP A 60 -18.29 40.33 4.26
N GLU A 61 -17.72 40.87 3.18
CA GLU A 61 -18.44 41.57 2.10
C GLU A 61 -19.46 40.65 1.43
N GLY A 62 -19.11 39.38 1.22
CA GLY A 62 -20.02 38.38 0.66
C GLY A 62 -21.20 38.08 1.60
N LEU A 63 -20.99 38.12 2.91
CA LEU A 63 -22.06 37.96 3.89
C LEU A 63 -23.01 39.16 3.88
N VAL A 64 -22.48 40.38 3.85
CA VAL A 64 -23.27 41.62 3.79
C VAL A 64 -24.11 41.66 2.51
N GLU A 65 -23.48 41.43 1.35
CA GLU A 65 -24.15 41.38 0.05
C GLU A 65 -25.23 40.30 0.00
N GLY A 66 -24.92 39.09 0.49
CA GLY A 66 -25.83 37.95 0.49
C GLY A 66 -27.04 38.13 1.40
N LEU A 67 -26.90 38.90 2.49
CA LEU A 67 -27.99 39.28 3.38
C LEU A 67 -28.85 40.43 2.83
N GLY A 68 -28.55 40.95 1.64
CA GLY A 68 -29.24 42.10 1.07
C GLY A 68 -28.92 43.41 1.78
N LEU A 69 -27.72 43.51 2.35
CA LEU A 69 -27.20 44.70 3.00
C LEU A 69 -26.18 45.39 2.09
N GLU A 70 -25.98 46.69 2.28
CA GLU A 70 -24.98 47.49 1.57
C GLU A 70 -24.15 48.33 2.54
N LEU A 71 -22.90 48.59 2.16
CA LEU A 71 -22.03 49.49 2.91
C LEU A 71 -22.26 50.94 2.47
N VAL A 72 -22.48 51.82 3.43
CA VAL A 72 -22.58 53.27 3.24
C VAL A 72 -21.52 53.93 4.14
N GLU A 73 -21.11 55.17 3.85
CA GLU A 73 -20.00 55.87 4.53
C GLU A 73 -20.09 55.86 6.07
N ASP A 74 -21.30 55.77 6.65
CA ASP A 74 -21.54 55.76 8.11
C ASP A 74 -22.08 54.42 8.68
N GLY A 75 -22.06 53.31 7.93
CA GLY A 75 -22.46 51.98 8.44
C GLY A 75 -23.08 51.03 7.42
N ILE A 76 -23.80 50.02 7.92
CA ILE A 76 -24.48 49.02 7.09
C ILE A 76 -25.96 49.37 6.97
N ARG A 77 -26.47 49.48 5.74
CA ARG A 77 -27.89 49.72 5.44
C ARG A 77 -28.51 48.49 4.79
N GLN A 78 -29.81 48.30 5.02
CA GLN A 78 -30.58 47.32 4.27
C GLN A 78 -30.88 47.81 2.84
N ARG A 79 -30.40 47.06 1.85
CA ARG A 79 -30.64 47.30 0.42
C ARG A 79 -31.92 46.62 -0.06
N ALA A 80 -32.19 45.40 0.43
CA ALA A 80 -33.34 44.60 0.04
C ALA A 80 -33.94 43.83 1.22
N GLU A 81 -35.26 43.65 1.20
CA GLU A 81 -35.98 42.89 2.24
C GLU A 81 -35.92 41.39 1.97
N THR A 82 -35.27 40.64 2.86
CA THR A 82 -35.10 39.17 2.74
C THR A 82 -36.31 38.39 3.25
N ALA A 83 -37.01 38.90 4.28
CA ALA A 83 -38.10 38.20 4.96
C ALA A 83 -39.24 37.74 4.02
N PRO A 84 -39.76 38.57 3.09
CA PRO A 84 -40.83 38.14 2.19
C PRO A 84 -40.43 36.97 1.30
N HIS A 85 -39.16 36.90 0.89
CA HIS A 85 -38.64 35.82 0.07
C HIS A 85 -38.46 34.52 0.84
N ILE A 86 -38.08 34.61 2.12
CA ILE A 86 -37.98 33.46 3.02
C ILE A 86 -39.37 32.85 3.23
N ASP A 87 -40.37 33.67 3.56
CA ASP A 87 -41.75 33.23 3.78
C ASP A 87 -42.35 32.56 2.53
N GLU A 88 -42.13 33.16 1.35
CA GLU A 88 -42.56 32.61 0.08
C GLU A 88 -41.98 31.21 -0.17
N ILE A 89 -40.67 31.03 0.07
CA ILE A 89 -39.96 29.76 -0.11
C ILE A 89 -40.48 28.72 0.89
N LEU A 90 -40.54 29.06 2.18
CA LEU A 90 -41.01 28.15 3.23
C LEU A 90 -42.45 27.68 2.98
N ARG A 91 -43.34 28.60 2.58
CA ARG A 91 -44.73 28.25 2.23
C ARG A 91 -44.79 27.30 1.05
N ARG A 92 -44.00 27.56 -0.01
CA ARG A 92 -43.94 26.72 -1.21
C ARG A 92 -43.42 25.32 -0.88
N THR A 93 -42.31 25.23 -0.13
CA THR A 93 -41.70 23.96 0.26
C THR A 93 -42.58 23.17 1.22
N GLY A 94 -43.25 23.84 2.17
CA GLY A 94 -44.19 23.19 3.10
C GLY A 94 -45.42 22.60 2.38
N ALA A 95 -45.93 23.28 1.35
CA ALA A 95 -46.99 22.74 0.51
C ALA A 95 -46.53 21.48 -0.24
N ALA A 96 -45.34 21.53 -0.84
CA ALA A 96 -44.76 20.38 -1.55
C ALA A 96 -44.50 19.18 -0.62
N LEU A 97 -44.06 19.42 0.62
CA LEU A 97 -43.84 18.37 1.62
C LEU A 97 -45.14 17.65 1.98
N THR A 98 -46.21 18.41 2.12
CA THR A 98 -47.55 17.88 2.42
C THR A 98 -48.05 17.01 1.26
N GLU A 99 -47.90 17.50 0.03
CA GLU A 99 -48.32 16.81 -1.20
C GLU A 99 -47.60 15.46 -1.37
N VAL A 100 -46.26 15.45 -1.27
CA VAL A 100 -45.46 14.22 -1.35
C VAL A 100 -45.84 13.24 -0.23
N GLY A 101 -45.99 13.72 1.00
CA GLY A 101 -46.36 12.89 2.14
C GLY A 101 -47.78 12.31 2.08
N GLU A 102 -48.72 12.97 1.40
CA GLU A 102 -50.05 12.45 1.15
C GLU A 102 -50.06 11.39 0.04
N GLU A 103 -49.33 11.60 -1.05
CA GLU A 103 -49.25 10.64 -2.16
C GLU A 103 -48.47 9.37 -1.77
N ASP A 104 -47.37 9.49 -1.01
CA ASP A 104 -46.62 8.34 -0.49
C ASP A 104 -47.49 7.42 0.38
N LYS A 105 -48.48 7.98 1.09
CA LYS A 105 -49.46 7.21 1.90
C LYS A 105 -50.54 6.53 1.07
N ARG A 106 -50.88 7.08 -0.11
CA ARG A 106 -51.92 6.51 -0.99
C ARG A 106 -51.43 5.26 -1.73
N GLY A 107 -50.11 5.11 -1.94
CA GLY A 107 -49.52 3.90 -2.50
C GLY A 107 -49.87 3.62 -3.97
N GLU A 108 -50.48 4.58 -4.66
CA GLU A 108 -50.73 4.57 -6.10
C GLU A 108 -49.52 5.20 -6.83
N GLY A 109 -49.30 4.84 -8.10
CA GLY A 109 -48.11 5.26 -8.85
C GLY A 109 -47.90 6.79 -8.89
N HIS A 110 -46.64 7.21 -8.93
CA HIS A 110 -46.25 8.63 -8.87
C HIS A 110 -46.79 9.46 -10.04
N THR A 111 -47.58 10.49 -9.74
CA THR A 111 -48.17 11.42 -10.71
C THR A 111 -47.13 12.43 -11.22
N ALA A 112 -47.44 13.19 -12.28
CA ALA A 112 -46.57 14.28 -12.72
C ALA A 112 -46.52 15.45 -11.71
N GLU A 113 -47.50 15.54 -10.82
CA GLU A 113 -47.58 16.52 -9.73
C GLU A 113 -46.67 16.10 -8.57
N TYR A 114 -46.67 14.81 -8.21
CA TYR A 114 -45.69 14.20 -7.30
C TYR A 114 -44.26 14.61 -7.65
N TRP A 115 -43.84 14.39 -8.90
CA TRP A 115 -42.47 14.66 -9.33
C TRP A 115 -42.13 16.16 -9.32
N ARG A 116 -43.11 17.04 -9.54
CA ARG A 116 -42.93 18.49 -9.42
C ARG A 116 -42.79 18.94 -7.96
N ALA A 117 -43.63 18.43 -7.08
CA ALA A 117 -43.54 18.69 -5.64
C ALA A 117 -42.22 18.14 -5.08
N ARG A 118 -41.85 16.92 -5.47
CA ARG A 118 -40.56 16.29 -5.13
C ARG A 118 -39.38 17.11 -5.62
N GLY A 119 -39.39 17.56 -6.89
CA GLY A 119 -38.35 18.45 -7.41
C GLY A 119 -38.21 19.75 -6.61
N THR A 120 -39.33 20.32 -6.15
CA THR A 120 -39.30 21.52 -5.29
C THR A 120 -38.66 21.26 -3.93
N LEU A 121 -38.88 20.08 -3.35
CA LEU A 121 -38.22 19.66 -2.10
C LEU A 121 -36.73 19.41 -2.31
N ASP A 122 -36.37 18.73 -3.38
CA ASP A 122 -34.98 18.44 -3.73
C ASP A 122 -34.21 19.75 -4.00
N ASP A 123 -34.79 20.70 -4.74
CA ASP A 123 -34.23 22.04 -4.97
C ASP A 123 -34.00 22.79 -3.66
N TYR A 124 -34.96 22.75 -2.72
CA TYR A 124 -34.83 23.38 -1.41
C TYR A 124 -33.73 22.72 -0.56
N GLU A 125 -33.60 21.40 -0.63
CA GLU A 125 -32.57 20.66 0.10
C GLU A 125 -31.15 20.97 -0.38
N VAL A 126 -31.00 21.20 -1.69
CA VAL A 126 -29.72 21.53 -2.35
C VAL A 126 -29.39 23.01 -2.20
N GLU A 127 -30.27 23.91 -2.64
CA GLU A 127 -29.96 25.35 -2.73
C GLU A 127 -30.09 26.07 -1.39
N ARG A 128 -31.02 25.67 -0.52
CA ARG A 128 -31.24 26.24 0.82
C ARG A 128 -31.24 27.78 0.81
N SER A 129 -30.33 28.42 1.55
CA SER A 129 -30.21 29.88 1.64
C SER A 129 -29.83 30.53 0.31
N LEU A 130 -29.20 29.82 -0.61
CA LEU A 130 -28.80 30.36 -1.91
C LEU A 130 -30.01 30.80 -2.75
N MET A 131 -31.16 30.15 -2.58
CA MET A 131 -32.42 30.56 -3.23
C MET A 131 -32.80 32.00 -2.87
N VAL A 132 -32.61 32.37 -1.60
CA VAL A 132 -32.90 33.73 -1.10
C VAL A 132 -31.85 34.70 -1.62
N VAL A 133 -30.57 34.34 -1.51
CA VAL A 133 -29.45 35.18 -1.95
C VAL A 133 -29.58 35.54 -3.44
N ARG A 134 -29.94 34.59 -4.30
CA ARG A 134 -30.14 34.81 -5.75
C ARG A 134 -31.33 35.73 -6.07
N LYS A 135 -32.35 35.79 -5.20
CA LYS A 135 -33.49 36.73 -5.36
C LYS A 135 -33.13 38.15 -4.91
N VAL A 136 -32.25 38.27 -3.92
CA VAL A 136 -31.99 39.52 -3.18
C VAL A 136 -30.73 40.24 -3.71
N SER A 137 -29.76 39.52 -4.25
CA SER A 137 -28.54 40.10 -4.82
C SER A 137 -28.68 40.42 -6.30
N GLY A 138 -28.05 41.51 -6.73
CA GLY A 138 -27.89 41.85 -8.15
C GLY A 138 -26.75 41.10 -8.85
N LEU A 139 -25.99 40.28 -8.13
CA LEU A 139 -24.86 39.51 -8.65
C LEU A 139 -25.28 38.06 -9.00
N ARG A 140 -24.50 37.41 -9.87
CA ARG A 140 -24.67 35.99 -10.17
C ARG A 140 -24.04 35.14 -9.06
N TRP A 141 -24.87 34.59 -8.18
CA TRP A 141 -24.46 33.66 -7.15
C TRP A 141 -24.59 32.21 -7.61
N GLU A 142 -23.50 31.46 -7.51
CA GLU A 142 -23.47 30.01 -7.76
C GLU A 142 -22.98 29.30 -6.50
N ASP A 143 -23.35 28.02 -6.35
CA ASP A 143 -22.84 27.20 -5.26
C ASP A 143 -21.32 27.04 -5.41
N ALA A 144 -20.58 27.35 -4.34
CA ALA A 144 -19.13 27.17 -4.29
C ALA A 144 -18.72 25.70 -4.19
N VAL A 145 -19.60 24.83 -3.70
CA VAL A 145 -19.35 23.39 -3.50
C VAL A 145 -20.55 22.56 -3.98
N PRO A 146 -20.84 22.56 -5.30
CA PRO A 146 -21.98 21.85 -5.88
C PRO A 146 -21.81 20.32 -5.84
N CYS A 147 -20.57 19.85 -5.82
CA CYS A 147 -20.24 18.43 -5.73
C CYS A 147 -19.33 18.18 -4.53
N ARG A 148 -19.61 17.09 -3.80
CA ARG A 148 -18.78 16.60 -2.70
C ARG A 148 -18.41 15.16 -2.99
N ILE A 149 -17.13 14.83 -2.86
CA ILE A 149 -16.63 13.48 -3.06
C ILE A 149 -16.28 12.89 -1.68
N GLY A 150 -16.89 11.75 -1.35
CA GLY A 150 -16.50 10.98 -0.18
C GLY A 150 -15.21 10.22 -0.43
N ALA A 151 -14.34 10.15 0.57
CA ALA A 151 -13.12 9.36 0.51
C ALA A 151 -12.95 8.54 1.79
N ARG A 152 -12.34 7.36 1.65
CA ARG A 152 -11.92 6.54 2.78
C ARG A 152 -10.46 6.16 2.58
N MET A 153 -9.66 6.32 3.63
CA MET A 153 -8.29 5.82 3.64
C MET A 153 -8.32 4.29 3.41
N GLY A 154 -7.73 3.86 2.30
CA GLY A 154 -7.71 2.45 1.90
C GLY A 154 -6.40 1.80 2.31
N ARG A 155 -5.39 1.92 1.44
CA ARG A 155 -4.06 1.35 1.65
C ARG A 155 -3.08 2.45 2.02
N PRO A 156 -2.27 2.30 3.09
CA PRO A 156 -1.18 3.21 3.35
C PRO A 156 -0.11 3.09 2.27
N GLU A 157 0.68 4.16 2.12
CA GLU A 157 1.84 4.21 1.25
C GLU A 157 2.85 3.12 1.60
N LYS A 158 3.63 2.63 0.65
CA LYS A 158 4.67 1.61 0.91
C LYS A 158 5.99 2.03 0.30
N SER A 159 7.07 1.78 1.04
CA SER A 159 8.43 1.89 0.55
C SER A 159 9.28 0.86 1.30
N GLY A 160 9.86 -0.12 0.61
CA GLY A 160 10.68 -1.13 1.28
C GLY A 160 11.21 -2.22 0.37
N VAL A 161 12.25 -2.91 0.85
CA VAL A 161 12.91 -4.00 0.12
C VAL A 161 11.95 -5.17 -0.11
N ARG A 162 11.92 -5.70 -1.33
CA ARG A 162 11.10 -6.86 -1.68
C ARG A 162 11.82 -8.15 -1.29
N GLU A 163 11.55 -8.62 -0.08
CA GLU A 163 12.19 -9.80 0.46
C GLU A 163 11.30 -11.05 0.40
N MET A 164 11.91 -12.21 0.20
CA MET A 164 11.26 -13.48 0.52
C MET A 164 11.04 -13.56 2.04
N LYS A 165 9.93 -14.17 2.48
CA LYS A 165 9.71 -14.52 3.89
C LYS A 165 9.96 -16.02 4.08
N PRO A 166 11.01 -16.44 4.81
CA PRO A 166 12.07 -15.64 5.45
C PRO A 166 13.12 -15.12 4.46
N LEU A 167 13.89 -14.10 4.86
CA LEU A 167 14.95 -13.46 4.07
C LEU A 167 15.95 -14.49 3.50
N VAL A 168 16.29 -14.34 2.23
CA VAL A 168 17.21 -15.23 1.49
C VAL A 168 18.29 -14.38 0.80
N HIS A 169 19.54 -14.84 0.86
CA HIS A 169 20.66 -14.27 0.09
C HIS A 169 21.07 -15.18 -1.08
N CYS A 170 20.88 -16.50 -0.92
CA CYS A 170 21.34 -17.49 -1.87
C CYS A 170 20.22 -18.47 -2.24
N ILE A 171 19.93 -18.64 -3.54
CA ILE A 171 18.98 -19.64 -4.03
C ILE A 171 19.69 -21.01 -4.11
N TYR A 172 20.10 -21.50 -2.96
CA TYR A 172 20.78 -22.78 -2.78
C TYR A 172 20.07 -23.63 -1.72
N PRO A 173 19.74 -24.91 -2.01
CA PRO A 173 18.99 -25.74 -1.08
C PRO A 173 19.86 -26.29 0.05
N ILE A 174 19.41 -26.12 1.29
CA ILE A 174 20.10 -26.67 2.49
C ILE A 174 19.23 -27.59 3.35
N GLY A 175 17.98 -27.88 2.93
CA GLY A 175 17.07 -28.73 3.69
C GLY A 175 16.82 -28.21 5.11
N GLU A 176 16.82 -29.13 6.08
CA GLU A 176 16.72 -28.81 7.52
C GLU A 176 18.09 -28.60 8.19
N SER A 177 19.19 -28.76 7.44
CA SER A 177 20.55 -28.71 7.98
C SER A 177 20.95 -27.32 8.45
N GLY A 178 20.33 -26.27 7.90
CA GLY A 178 20.57 -24.87 8.29
C GLY A 178 19.77 -24.38 9.50
N GLY A 179 19.07 -25.27 10.21
CA GLY A 179 18.24 -24.91 11.36
C GLY A 179 17.06 -23.99 11.03
N PRO A 180 16.38 -23.42 12.06
CA PRO A 180 15.20 -22.58 11.87
C PRO A 180 15.45 -21.33 11.02
N GLN A 181 16.66 -20.76 11.11
CA GLN A 181 17.07 -19.56 10.38
C GLN A 181 17.63 -19.83 8.97
N ARG A 182 17.76 -21.11 8.58
CA ARG A 182 18.26 -21.54 7.26
C ARG A 182 19.65 -20.99 6.93
N LEU A 183 20.60 -21.15 7.85
CA LEU A 183 21.96 -20.66 7.71
C LEU A 183 22.88 -21.67 7.01
N LEU A 184 23.63 -21.18 6.01
CA LEU A 184 24.61 -21.95 5.26
C LEU A 184 25.80 -22.37 6.14
N SER A 185 26.23 -21.49 7.06
CA SER A 185 27.29 -21.76 8.04
C SER A 185 26.94 -22.95 8.93
N GLN A 186 25.74 -22.96 9.51
CA GLN A 186 25.24 -24.07 10.32
C GLN A 186 25.13 -25.38 9.52
N ALA A 187 24.67 -25.31 8.26
CA ALA A 187 24.59 -26.47 7.40
C ALA A 187 25.99 -27.05 7.08
N SER A 188 27.00 -26.19 6.90
CA SER A 188 28.37 -26.61 6.62
C SER A 188 29.05 -27.32 7.79
N SER A 189 28.77 -26.91 9.03
CA SER A 189 29.33 -27.53 10.24
C SER A 189 28.76 -28.92 10.55
N ARG A 190 27.59 -29.28 9.99
CA ARG A 190 26.95 -30.59 10.19
C ARG A 190 27.47 -31.69 9.26
N GLY A 191 28.43 -31.37 8.39
CA GLY A 191 29.00 -32.33 7.43
C GLY A 191 28.20 -32.43 6.12
N PRO A 192 28.26 -33.56 5.40
CA PRO A 192 27.60 -33.70 4.11
C PRO A 192 26.07 -33.66 4.26
N ILE A 193 25.43 -32.79 3.48
CA ILE A 193 23.98 -32.59 3.52
C ILE A 193 23.29 -33.35 2.37
N ARG A 194 22.12 -33.91 2.63
CA ARG A 194 21.26 -34.52 1.61
C ARG A 194 20.18 -33.55 1.18
N VAL A 195 20.21 -33.14 -0.08
CA VAL A 195 19.26 -32.17 -0.66
C VAL A 195 18.84 -32.58 -2.06
N GLU A 196 17.68 -32.08 -2.50
CA GLU A 196 17.15 -32.36 -3.84
C GLU A 196 17.64 -31.31 -4.83
N MET A 197 18.40 -31.75 -5.84
CA MET A 197 18.95 -30.89 -6.89
C MET A 197 18.94 -31.61 -8.24
N GLY A 198 18.88 -30.85 -9.32
CA GLY A 198 18.92 -31.37 -10.68
C GLY A 198 20.28 -32.02 -10.99
N PRO A 199 20.32 -33.30 -11.41
CA PRO A 199 21.58 -33.96 -11.72
C PRO A 199 22.21 -33.40 -13.00
N ARG A 200 23.52 -33.12 -12.97
CA ARG A 200 24.32 -32.66 -14.12
C ARG A 200 25.60 -33.47 -14.20
N VAL A 201 26.25 -33.46 -15.37
CA VAL A 201 27.51 -34.18 -15.61
C VAL A 201 28.57 -33.19 -16.08
N CYS A 202 29.77 -33.27 -15.50
CA CYS A 202 30.89 -32.43 -15.89
C CYS A 202 31.50 -32.89 -17.23
N SER A 203 31.71 -31.99 -18.18
CA SER A 203 32.35 -32.31 -19.46
C SER A 203 33.86 -32.58 -19.34
N ARG A 204 34.51 -32.08 -18.27
CA ARG A 204 35.96 -32.22 -18.06
C ARG A 204 36.36 -33.50 -17.33
N CYS A 205 35.64 -33.86 -16.27
CA CYS A 205 36.00 -35.03 -15.43
C CYS A 205 34.96 -36.15 -15.45
N GLY A 206 33.83 -35.99 -16.15
CA GLY A 206 32.78 -37.01 -16.27
C GLY A 206 31.97 -37.29 -14.99
N ARG A 207 32.33 -36.70 -13.84
CA ARG A 207 31.62 -36.91 -12.58
C ARG A 207 30.26 -36.21 -12.55
N GLU A 208 29.31 -36.83 -11.86
CA GLU A 208 28.00 -36.24 -11.60
C GLU A 208 28.12 -35.12 -10.54
N THR A 209 27.47 -34.00 -10.80
CA THR A 209 27.42 -32.84 -9.90
C THR A 209 26.10 -32.11 -10.11
N PRO A 210 25.46 -31.57 -9.06
CA PRO A 210 24.25 -30.77 -9.21
C PRO A 210 24.53 -29.31 -9.66
N HIS A 211 25.79 -28.89 -9.67
CA HIS A 211 26.20 -27.50 -9.87
C HIS A 211 26.48 -27.17 -11.34
N LEU A 212 26.37 -25.89 -11.72
CA LEU A 212 26.71 -25.39 -13.07
C LEU A 212 28.20 -25.52 -13.41
N ILE A 213 29.05 -25.39 -12.39
CA ILE A 213 30.50 -25.58 -12.46
C ILE A 213 30.87 -26.77 -11.58
N CYS A 214 31.78 -27.61 -12.04
CA CYS A 214 32.19 -28.78 -11.29
C CYS A 214 33.07 -28.42 -10.08
N HIS A 215 32.51 -28.56 -8.88
CA HIS A 215 33.23 -28.40 -7.61
C HIS A 215 33.95 -29.66 -7.14
N ASN A 216 34.04 -30.68 -7.99
CA ASN A 216 34.77 -31.89 -7.64
C ASN A 216 36.26 -31.59 -7.52
N ARG A 217 36.87 -31.95 -6.38
CA ARG A 217 38.31 -31.86 -6.18
C ARG A 217 38.98 -33.16 -6.67
N PRO A 218 39.97 -33.10 -7.60
CA PRO A 218 40.75 -34.28 -7.99
C PRO A 218 41.60 -34.81 -6.84
N ASP A 219 42.15 -33.89 -6.04
CA ASP A 219 42.88 -34.15 -4.80
C ASP A 219 42.06 -33.56 -3.63
N SER A 220 41.79 -34.36 -2.59
CA SER A 220 40.95 -33.95 -1.46
C SER A 220 41.64 -32.91 -0.58
N ASP A 221 42.96 -32.99 -0.46
CA ASP A 221 43.77 -32.19 0.46
C ASP A 221 44.11 -30.82 -0.13
N GLN A 222 44.03 -30.68 -1.46
CA GLN A 222 44.17 -29.39 -2.13
C GLN A 222 42.80 -28.75 -2.42
N PRO A 223 42.62 -27.45 -2.12
CA PRO A 223 41.38 -26.74 -2.37
C PRO A 223 41.28 -26.28 -3.84
N VAL A 224 41.58 -27.18 -4.78
CA VAL A 224 41.53 -26.93 -6.22
C VAL A 224 40.40 -27.77 -6.80
N GLU A 225 39.40 -27.10 -7.38
CA GLU A 225 38.26 -27.76 -8.02
C GLU A 225 38.50 -27.99 -9.53
N CYS A 226 37.75 -28.94 -10.10
CA CYS A 226 37.80 -29.25 -11.53
C CYS A 226 37.44 -28.05 -12.41
N GLY A 227 36.47 -27.22 -12.00
CA GLY A 227 36.07 -25.99 -12.71
C GLY A 227 35.40 -26.21 -14.08
N GLY A 228 35.19 -27.47 -14.49
CA GLY A 228 34.57 -27.80 -15.77
C GLY A 228 33.08 -27.41 -15.83
N ARG A 229 32.60 -27.02 -17.02
CA ARG A 229 31.17 -26.79 -17.28
C ARG A 229 30.38 -28.08 -17.17
N THR A 230 29.13 -27.98 -16.74
CA THR A 230 28.26 -29.14 -16.56
C THR A 230 27.03 -29.05 -17.43
N SER A 231 26.59 -30.19 -17.99
CA SER A 231 25.36 -30.30 -18.77
C SER A 231 24.29 -31.06 -17.98
N PRO A 232 23.01 -30.67 -18.09
CA PRO A 232 21.92 -31.42 -17.44
C PRO A 232 21.92 -32.88 -17.89
N ARG A 233 21.78 -33.82 -16.95
CA ARG A 233 21.56 -35.23 -17.29
C ARG A 233 20.10 -35.41 -17.72
N ARG A 234 19.82 -36.37 -18.61
CA ARG A 234 18.44 -36.81 -18.85
C ARG A 234 17.82 -37.22 -17.52
N ALA A 235 16.73 -36.54 -17.13
CA ALA A 235 16.05 -36.82 -15.88
C ALA A 235 15.45 -38.23 -15.92
N ARG A 236 15.59 -38.99 -14.83
CA ARG A 236 14.94 -40.31 -14.67
C ARG A 236 13.42 -40.23 -14.80
N ARG A 237 12.84 -39.06 -14.48
CA ARG A 237 11.40 -38.77 -14.61
C ARG A 237 11.22 -37.51 -15.47
N PRO A 238 11.19 -37.61 -16.81
CA PRO A 238 11.13 -36.45 -17.69
C PRO A 238 9.84 -35.63 -17.53
N ASN A 239 8.74 -36.30 -17.16
CA ASN A 239 7.42 -35.72 -16.96
C ASN A 239 7.15 -35.28 -15.51
N ALA A 240 8.13 -35.41 -14.61
CA ALA A 240 7.97 -34.92 -13.25
C ALA A 240 7.97 -33.39 -13.24
N ARG A 241 7.06 -32.83 -12.44
CA ARG A 241 6.95 -31.40 -12.18
C ARG A 241 8.26 -30.77 -11.71
N ARG A 242 9.03 -31.52 -10.92
CA ARG A 242 10.37 -31.17 -10.45
C ARG A 242 11.31 -32.33 -10.73
N ARG A 243 12.47 -32.04 -11.31
CA ARG A 243 13.41 -33.04 -11.85
C ARG A 243 14.60 -33.35 -10.95
N GLY A 244 14.64 -32.81 -9.73
CA GLY A 244 15.74 -33.05 -8.81
C GLY A 244 15.76 -34.48 -8.29
N GLU A 245 16.98 -34.95 -8.05
CA GLU A 245 17.27 -36.21 -7.37
C GLU A 245 17.91 -35.88 -6.01
N ARG A 246 17.75 -36.76 -5.01
CA ARG A 246 18.44 -36.57 -3.73
C ARG A 246 19.93 -36.78 -3.93
N THR A 247 20.71 -35.76 -3.64
CA THR A 247 22.17 -35.75 -3.79
C THR A 247 22.82 -35.37 -2.47
N THR A 248 23.93 -36.03 -2.15
CA THR A 248 24.77 -35.69 -1.00
C THR A 248 25.81 -34.66 -1.42
N VAL A 249 25.89 -33.53 -0.70
CA VAL A 249 26.85 -32.46 -1.00
C VAL A 249 27.61 -32.05 0.25
N SER A 250 28.94 -31.97 0.13
CA SER A 250 29.81 -31.45 1.19
C SER A 250 29.97 -29.93 1.02
N LEU A 251 29.20 -29.15 1.79
CA LEU A 251 29.23 -27.68 1.72
C LEU A 251 30.54 -27.08 2.24
N SER A 252 31.16 -27.68 3.26
CA SER A 252 32.39 -27.17 3.87
C SER A 252 33.52 -27.05 2.84
N ALA A 253 33.72 -28.12 2.05
CA ALA A 253 34.72 -28.14 1.00
C ALA A 253 34.44 -27.09 -0.09
N ILE A 254 33.18 -26.94 -0.52
CA ILE A 254 32.84 -25.95 -1.56
C ILE A 254 33.08 -24.53 -1.03
N LEU A 255 32.60 -24.22 0.17
CA LEU A 255 32.72 -22.90 0.77
C LEU A 255 34.16 -22.46 0.95
N GLU A 256 35.05 -23.38 1.33
CA GLU A 256 36.47 -23.06 1.48
C GLU A 256 37.12 -22.66 0.15
N VAL A 257 36.86 -23.39 -0.94
CA VAL A 257 37.37 -23.06 -2.28
C VAL A 257 36.81 -21.70 -2.71
N LYS A 258 35.51 -21.49 -2.53
CA LYS A 258 34.84 -20.26 -2.97
C LYS A 258 35.26 -19.03 -2.17
N ARG A 259 35.54 -19.18 -0.87
CA ARG A 259 36.15 -18.12 -0.06
C ARG A 259 37.48 -17.65 -0.65
N ARG A 260 38.36 -18.60 -1.00
CA ARG A 260 39.68 -18.30 -1.59
C ARG A 260 39.54 -17.70 -2.98
N ALA A 261 38.68 -18.26 -3.83
CA ALA A 261 38.44 -17.77 -5.19
C ALA A 261 37.92 -16.32 -5.20
N LEU A 262 37.04 -15.97 -4.25
CA LEU A 262 36.53 -14.61 -4.11
C LEU A 262 37.50 -13.64 -3.42
N GLY A 263 38.67 -14.11 -2.96
CA GLY A 263 39.63 -13.30 -2.21
C GLY A 263 39.05 -12.72 -0.92
N LEU A 264 38.28 -13.52 -0.18
CA LEU A 264 37.66 -13.11 1.09
C LEU A 264 38.42 -13.69 2.28
N GLU A 265 38.77 -12.87 3.26
CA GLU A 265 39.42 -13.35 4.49
C GLU A 265 38.45 -14.18 5.34
N LYS A 266 37.21 -13.69 5.52
CA LYS A 266 36.16 -14.40 6.27
C LYS A 266 34.86 -14.39 5.48
N ILE A 267 34.13 -15.51 5.53
CA ILE A 267 32.77 -15.61 4.99
C ILE A 267 31.81 -14.94 5.99
N PRO A 268 30.82 -14.17 5.52
CA PRO A 268 29.76 -13.66 6.39
C PRO A 268 29.10 -14.78 7.22
N GLU A 269 28.89 -14.56 8.51
CA GLU A 269 28.36 -15.60 9.40
C GLU A 269 26.89 -15.94 9.10
N LYS A 270 26.13 -14.95 8.62
CA LYS A 270 24.68 -15.03 8.41
C LYS A 270 24.27 -15.14 6.94
N ILE A 271 24.70 -16.20 6.26
CA ILE A 271 24.23 -16.50 4.89
C ILE A 271 22.96 -17.33 4.96
N LYS A 272 21.82 -16.69 4.73
CA LYS A 272 20.51 -17.36 4.63
C LYS A 272 20.28 -17.95 3.24
N ALA A 273 19.91 -19.22 3.17
CA ALA A 273 19.62 -19.93 1.93
C ALA A 273 18.20 -20.53 1.91
N VAL A 274 17.81 -21.19 0.82
CA VAL A 274 16.47 -21.78 0.69
C VAL A 274 16.42 -23.20 1.25
N LYS A 275 15.25 -23.61 1.74
CA LYS A 275 15.03 -25.00 2.21
C LYS A 275 15.10 -26.00 1.06
N GLY A 276 14.56 -25.63 -0.10
CA GLY A 276 14.54 -26.44 -1.30
C GLY A 276 14.25 -25.60 -2.53
N LEU A 277 14.65 -26.09 -3.70
CA LEU A 277 14.43 -25.42 -4.97
C LEU A 277 13.02 -25.69 -5.49
N ILE A 278 12.35 -24.64 -5.95
CA ILE A 278 10.96 -24.67 -6.42
C ILE A 278 10.83 -24.68 -7.96
N SER A 279 11.94 -24.55 -8.67
CA SER A 279 12.00 -24.57 -10.13
C SER A 279 11.88 -25.98 -10.70
N THR A 280 11.55 -26.09 -11.98
CA THR A 280 11.38 -27.37 -12.68
C THR A 280 12.70 -28.15 -12.74
N ALA A 281 13.79 -27.46 -13.09
CA ALA A 281 15.13 -28.07 -13.22
C ALA A 281 15.81 -28.30 -11.86
N GLN A 282 15.39 -27.60 -10.80
CA GLN A 282 16.03 -27.61 -9.49
C GLN A 282 17.56 -27.42 -9.58
N THR A 283 18.01 -26.52 -10.45
CA THR A 283 19.41 -26.12 -10.54
C THR A 283 19.68 -25.01 -9.50
N PRO A 284 20.66 -25.18 -8.60
CA PRO A 284 21.00 -24.16 -7.61
C PRO A 284 21.72 -22.98 -8.25
N GLU A 285 21.55 -21.80 -7.65
CA GLU A 285 22.38 -20.63 -7.95
C GLU A 285 23.82 -20.86 -7.44
N PRO A 286 24.87 -20.34 -8.13
CA PRO A 286 26.23 -20.33 -7.61
C PRO A 286 26.32 -19.71 -6.20
N ILE A 287 26.96 -20.41 -5.27
CA ILE A 287 27.06 -20.02 -3.86
C ILE A 287 27.80 -18.68 -3.71
N GLU A 288 28.74 -18.41 -4.61
CA GLU A 288 29.52 -17.17 -4.69
C GLU A 288 28.62 -15.93 -4.72
N LYS A 289 27.54 -15.96 -5.52
CA LYS A 289 26.56 -14.87 -5.58
C LYS A 289 25.91 -14.66 -4.21
N GLY A 290 25.55 -15.75 -3.53
CA GLY A 290 24.98 -15.72 -2.18
C GLY A 290 25.92 -15.16 -1.11
N ILE A 291 27.22 -15.49 -1.20
CA ILE A 291 28.26 -14.96 -0.29
C ILE A 291 28.40 -13.44 -0.48
N LEU A 292 28.49 -12.99 -1.74
CA LEU A 292 28.62 -11.57 -2.06
C LEU A 292 27.36 -10.77 -1.68
N ARG A 293 26.17 -11.32 -1.93
CA ARG A 293 24.91 -10.71 -1.46
C ARG A 293 24.88 -10.54 0.05
N ALA A 294 25.26 -11.58 0.81
CA ALA A 294 25.32 -11.50 2.27
C ALA A 294 26.40 -10.53 2.78
N LYS A 295 27.52 -10.37 2.07
CA LYS A 295 28.55 -9.37 2.39
C LYS A 295 28.00 -7.95 2.31
N HIS A 296 27.14 -7.68 1.33
CA HIS A 296 26.53 -6.37 1.07
C HIS A 296 25.12 -6.21 1.67
N GLY A 297 24.62 -7.18 2.44
CA GLY A 297 23.28 -7.11 3.04
C GLY A 297 22.12 -7.16 2.02
N VAL A 298 22.37 -7.66 0.80
CA VAL A 298 21.37 -7.68 -0.29
C VAL A 298 20.56 -8.98 -0.24
N SER A 299 19.23 -8.86 -0.23
CA SER A 299 18.33 -10.01 -0.36
C SER A 299 18.08 -10.36 -1.83
N VAL A 300 17.75 -11.62 -2.10
CA VAL A 300 17.37 -12.10 -3.44
C VAL A 300 15.90 -12.52 -3.49
N PHE A 301 15.22 -12.15 -4.58
CA PHE A 301 13.87 -12.62 -4.88
C PHE A 301 13.89 -13.96 -5.63
N ARG A 302 12.72 -14.54 -5.92
CA ARG A 302 12.59 -15.90 -6.47
C ARG A 302 13.22 -16.09 -7.85
N ASP A 303 13.46 -15.00 -8.56
CA ASP A 303 14.00 -14.96 -9.91
C ASP A 303 15.47 -14.55 -9.97
N GLY A 304 16.13 -14.40 -8.81
CA GLY A 304 17.56 -14.04 -8.73
C GLY A 304 17.84 -12.54 -8.62
N THR A 305 16.83 -11.69 -8.79
CA THR A 305 16.96 -10.23 -8.77
C THR A 305 16.79 -9.63 -7.38
N SER A 306 17.32 -8.43 -7.17
CA SER A 306 17.14 -7.62 -5.95
C SER A 306 16.27 -6.41 -6.25
N ARG A 307 15.20 -6.21 -5.47
CA ARG A 307 14.17 -5.22 -5.80
C ARG A 307 13.74 -4.40 -4.59
N TYR A 308 13.27 -3.21 -4.90
CA TYR A 308 12.70 -2.29 -3.94
C TYR A 308 11.27 -1.91 -4.37
N ASP A 309 10.28 -2.18 -3.53
CA ASP A 309 8.87 -1.84 -3.77
C ASP A 309 8.58 -0.42 -3.26
N MET A 310 7.81 0.37 -4.02
CA MET A 310 7.30 1.67 -3.63
C MET A 310 5.88 1.90 -4.18
N SER A 311 5.08 2.74 -3.54
CA SER A 311 3.79 3.18 -4.11
C SER A 311 4.02 4.02 -5.37
N ASP A 312 3.26 3.79 -6.43
CA ASP A 312 3.37 4.55 -7.67
C ASP A 312 2.58 5.85 -7.61
N VAL A 313 3.20 6.95 -8.03
CA VAL A 313 2.55 8.26 -8.08
C VAL A 313 2.87 8.94 -9.42
N PRO A 314 1.85 9.26 -10.24
CA PRO A 314 2.08 9.89 -11.53
C PRO A 314 2.47 11.36 -11.34
N VAL A 315 3.49 11.80 -12.09
CA VAL A 315 3.90 13.21 -12.18
C VAL A 315 4.32 13.53 -13.61
N THR A 316 3.98 14.73 -14.07
CA THR A 316 4.40 15.24 -15.39
C THR A 316 5.45 16.34 -15.29
N HIS A 317 5.51 17.05 -14.16
CA HIS A 317 6.39 18.19 -13.95
C HIS A 317 7.06 18.16 -12.59
N PHE A 318 8.27 18.71 -12.51
CA PHE A 318 9.01 18.81 -11.25
C PHE A 318 9.95 20.02 -11.28
N ARG A 319 10.37 20.47 -10.09
CA ARG A 319 11.49 21.39 -9.92
C ARG A 319 12.75 20.62 -9.53
N PRO A 320 13.94 21.00 -10.04
CA PRO A 320 15.20 20.40 -9.62
C PRO A 320 15.41 20.37 -8.09
N CYS A 321 14.95 21.40 -7.37
CA CYS A 321 15.04 21.47 -5.92
C CYS A 321 14.26 20.36 -5.19
N GLU A 322 13.15 19.89 -5.76
CA GLU A 322 12.28 18.86 -5.17
C GLU A 322 12.92 17.47 -5.21
N ILE A 323 13.75 17.20 -6.22
CA ILE A 323 14.34 15.89 -6.45
C ILE A 323 15.80 15.79 -5.98
N GLY A 324 16.34 16.88 -5.41
CA GLY A 324 17.71 16.92 -4.90
C GLY A 324 18.82 16.83 -5.96
N THR A 325 18.50 17.11 -7.22
CA THR A 325 19.45 17.07 -8.35
C THR A 325 19.62 18.46 -8.93
N SER A 326 20.87 18.93 -9.03
CA SER A 326 21.11 20.28 -9.53
C SER A 326 20.71 20.43 -11.00
N TRP A 327 20.22 21.62 -11.37
CA TRP A 327 19.87 21.95 -12.75
C TRP A 327 21.02 21.68 -13.73
N LYS A 328 22.28 21.86 -13.32
CA LYS A 328 23.47 21.57 -14.13
C LYS A 328 23.61 20.09 -14.49
N GLU A 329 23.31 19.19 -13.56
CA GLU A 329 23.31 17.75 -13.83
C GLU A 329 22.12 17.37 -14.73
N LEU A 330 20.94 17.97 -14.52
CA LEU A 330 19.77 17.74 -15.38
C LEU A 330 20.03 18.17 -16.83
N VAL A 331 20.77 19.25 -17.06
CA VAL A 331 21.21 19.65 -18.42
C VAL A 331 22.05 18.55 -19.08
N LYS A 332 22.96 17.89 -18.34
CA LYS A 332 23.74 16.74 -18.87
C LYS A 332 22.85 15.54 -19.19
N LEU A 333 21.74 15.37 -18.47
CA LEU A 333 20.74 14.34 -18.70
C LEU A 333 19.80 14.66 -19.88
N GLY A 334 19.88 15.85 -20.46
CA GLY A 334 19.11 16.27 -21.65
C GLY A 334 17.98 17.26 -21.36
N TYR A 335 17.82 17.72 -20.12
CA TYR A 335 16.85 18.76 -19.76
C TYR A 335 17.40 20.15 -20.11
N THR A 336 17.00 20.68 -21.26
CA THR A 336 17.57 21.92 -21.82
C THR A 336 16.75 23.18 -21.50
N HIS A 337 15.42 23.05 -21.48
CA HIS A 337 14.49 24.15 -21.31
C HIS A 337 13.45 23.81 -20.25
N ASP A 338 12.88 24.84 -19.64
CA ASP A 338 11.72 24.75 -18.75
C ASP A 338 10.41 24.61 -19.55
N THR A 339 9.29 24.52 -18.84
CA THR A 339 7.94 24.39 -19.41
C THR A 339 7.53 25.56 -20.31
N HIS A 340 8.10 26.74 -20.11
CA HIS A 340 7.84 27.94 -20.90
C HIS A 340 8.82 28.11 -22.06
N GLY A 341 9.74 27.16 -22.26
CA GLY A 341 10.76 27.20 -23.30
C GLY A 341 11.98 28.06 -22.96
N ASN A 342 12.11 28.55 -21.72
CA ASN A 342 13.31 29.27 -21.30
C ASN A 342 14.44 28.30 -21.00
N VAL A 343 15.68 28.71 -21.26
CA VAL A 343 16.87 27.91 -20.93
C VAL A 343 16.95 27.66 -19.43
N LEU A 344 17.26 26.42 -19.05
CA LEU A 344 17.39 26.01 -17.65
C LEU A 344 18.63 26.64 -16.99
N LYS A 345 18.42 27.42 -15.92
CA LYS A 345 19.45 28.18 -15.18
C LYS A 345 19.28 28.15 -13.65
N SER A 346 18.13 27.71 -13.16
CA SER A 346 17.79 27.71 -11.73
C SER A 346 17.18 26.39 -11.28
N ASN A 347 17.30 26.08 -9.99
CA ASN A 347 16.67 24.90 -9.38
C ASN A 347 15.16 25.07 -9.11
N GLU A 348 14.63 26.28 -9.25
CA GLU A 348 13.21 26.61 -9.01
C GLU A 348 12.36 26.60 -10.29
N GLN A 349 12.99 26.46 -11.46
CA GLN A 349 12.27 26.37 -12.72
C GLN A 349 11.52 25.04 -12.80
N MET A 350 10.26 25.09 -13.23
CA MET A 350 9.45 23.91 -13.47
C MET A 350 9.83 23.27 -14.80
N ILE A 351 10.07 21.96 -14.79
CA ILE A 351 10.54 21.19 -15.94
C ILE A 351 9.55 20.07 -16.21
N GLU A 352 9.27 19.83 -17.48
CA GLU A 352 8.51 18.64 -17.93
C GLU A 352 9.37 17.38 -17.80
N LEU A 353 8.86 16.37 -17.08
CA LEU A 353 9.49 15.08 -16.88
C LEU A 353 9.52 14.27 -18.18
N LEU A 354 10.70 13.76 -18.54
CA LEU A 354 10.81 12.86 -19.70
C LEU A 354 10.12 11.51 -19.42
N PRO A 355 9.43 10.91 -20.40
CA PRO A 355 8.53 9.77 -20.17
C PRO A 355 9.13 8.53 -19.49
N GLN A 356 10.44 8.28 -19.60
CA GLN A 356 11.12 7.12 -18.97
C GLN A 356 12.04 7.52 -17.81
N ASP A 357 11.95 8.75 -17.33
CA ASP A 357 12.69 9.18 -16.15
C ASP A 357 11.87 8.89 -14.87
N PHE A 358 12.58 8.53 -13.80
CA PHE A 358 12.00 8.04 -12.55
C PHE A 358 12.64 8.72 -11.34
N ILE A 359 11.81 9.09 -10.37
CA ILE A 359 12.22 9.74 -9.11
C ILE A 359 11.82 8.80 -7.96
N PRO A 360 12.71 7.89 -7.53
CA PRO A 360 12.48 6.98 -6.42
C PRO A 360 12.46 7.68 -5.04
N SER A 361 11.89 6.99 -4.04
CA SER A 361 12.05 7.35 -2.62
C SER A 361 13.52 7.31 -2.18
N ILE A 362 13.92 8.28 -1.36
CA ILE A 362 15.23 8.32 -0.70
C ILE A 362 15.48 7.08 0.17
N SER A 363 14.41 6.44 0.65
CA SER A 363 14.48 5.18 1.41
C SER A 363 15.02 4.01 0.58
N ALA A 364 15.07 4.12 -0.75
CA ALA A 364 15.64 3.11 -1.64
C ALA A 364 17.17 3.23 -1.78
N VAL A 365 17.77 4.37 -1.42
CA VAL A 365 19.19 4.67 -1.65
C VAL A 365 20.10 3.60 -1.07
N GLU A 366 19.91 3.24 0.20
CA GLU A 366 20.76 2.25 0.88
C GLU A 366 20.73 0.89 0.17
N HIS A 367 19.53 0.44 -0.23
CA HIS A 367 19.36 -0.81 -0.95
C HIS A 367 19.99 -0.79 -2.35
N LEU A 368 19.82 0.32 -3.09
CA LEU A 368 20.37 0.46 -4.44
C LEU A 368 21.89 0.60 -4.42
N LEU A 369 22.46 1.35 -3.47
CA LEU A 369 23.91 1.42 -3.25
C LEU A 369 24.49 0.04 -2.93
N SER A 370 23.85 -0.69 -2.01
CA SER A 370 24.27 -2.06 -1.65
C SER A 370 24.19 -3.02 -2.85
N THR A 371 23.16 -2.87 -3.69
CA THR A 371 23.00 -3.65 -4.92
C THR A 371 24.08 -3.32 -5.95
N CYS A 372 24.40 -2.03 -6.14
CA CYS A 372 25.47 -1.61 -7.04
C CYS A 372 26.85 -2.13 -6.57
N ALA A 373 27.15 -2.01 -5.28
CA ALA A 373 28.37 -2.56 -4.68
C ALA A 373 28.46 -4.08 -4.83
N PHE A 374 27.34 -4.78 -4.67
CA PHE A 374 27.23 -6.22 -4.95
C PHE A 374 27.52 -6.54 -6.41
N VAL A 375 26.93 -5.82 -7.36
CA VAL A 375 27.15 -6.05 -8.80
C VAL A 375 28.61 -5.79 -9.18
N ASP A 376 29.23 -4.74 -8.66
CA ASP A 376 30.64 -4.44 -8.92
C ASP A 376 31.57 -5.53 -8.35
N ASP A 377 31.37 -5.96 -7.11
CA ASP A 377 32.12 -7.08 -6.53
C ASP A 377 31.87 -8.39 -7.30
N LEU A 378 30.66 -8.60 -7.82
CA LEU A 378 30.31 -9.76 -8.63
C LEU A 378 31.07 -9.74 -9.97
N LEU A 379 31.12 -8.59 -10.64
CA LEU A 379 31.89 -8.40 -11.88
C LEU A 379 33.37 -8.68 -11.65
N VAL A 380 33.97 -8.07 -10.61
CA VAL A 380 35.40 -8.20 -10.34
C VAL A 380 35.78 -9.60 -9.85
N ARG A 381 35.11 -10.10 -8.80
CA ARG A 381 35.54 -11.31 -8.09
C ARG A 381 35.05 -12.60 -8.72
N PHE A 382 33.90 -12.59 -9.40
CA PHE A 382 33.31 -13.80 -9.98
C PHE A 382 33.47 -13.84 -11.50
N TYR A 383 33.26 -12.73 -12.21
CA TYR A 383 33.37 -12.67 -13.67
C TYR A 383 34.75 -12.24 -14.18
N GLY A 384 35.62 -11.67 -13.32
CA GLY A 384 36.94 -11.17 -13.73
C GLY A 384 36.88 -9.96 -14.65
N MET A 385 35.83 -9.13 -14.51
CA MET A 385 35.58 -7.92 -15.29
C MET A 385 35.82 -6.67 -14.45
N GLU A 386 35.86 -5.50 -15.09
CA GLU A 386 35.91 -4.23 -14.36
C GLU A 386 34.59 -3.90 -13.65
N ALA A 387 34.68 -3.18 -12.53
CA ALA A 387 33.52 -2.62 -11.84
C ALA A 387 32.83 -1.57 -12.73
N PHE A 388 31.50 -1.59 -12.75
CA PHE A 388 30.66 -0.79 -13.64
C PHE A 388 30.11 0.47 -12.96
N TYR A 389 29.47 0.34 -11.78
CA TYR A 389 28.77 1.44 -11.13
C TYR A 389 29.73 2.38 -10.41
N ARG A 390 30.64 1.84 -9.58
CA ARG A 390 31.61 2.59 -8.77
C ARG A 390 30.97 3.72 -7.93
N VAL A 391 29.70 3.54 -7.55
CA VAL A 391 28.89 4.52 -6.81
C VAL A 391 29.23 4.53 -5.33
N LYS A 392 29.19 5.71 -4.71
CA LYS A 392 29.40 5.88 -3.25
C LYS A 392 28.25 6.63 -2.58
N SER A 393 27.55 7.46 -3.34
CA SER A 393 26.47 8.34 -2.88
C SER A 393 25.22 8.19 -3.74
N ALA A 394 24.10 8.70 -3.24
CA ALA A 394 22.83 8.70 -3.97
C ALA A 394 22.91 9.46 -5.30
N GLN A 395 23.73 10.52 -5.36
CA GLN A 395 23.93 11.34 -6.54
C GLN A 395 24.67 10.58 -7.64
N ASP A 396 25.54 9.63 -7.29
CA ASP A 396 26.27 8.84 -8.29
C ASP A 396 25.36 7.86 -9.04
N ILE A 397 24.19 7.52 -8.48
CA ILE A 397 23.18 6.67 -9.13
C ILE A 397 22.40 7.45 -10.20
N VAL A 398 22.35 8.79 -10.09
CA VAL A 398 21.62 9.64 -11.04
C VAL A 398 22.19 9.46 -12.46
N GLY A 399 21.30 9.18 -13.41
CA GLY A 399 21.64 8.87 -14.80
C GLY A 399 21.78 7.38 -15.11
N HIS A 400 21.91 6.51 -14.09
CA HIS A 400 21.91 5.06 -14.32
C HIS A 400 20.52 4.54 -14.67
N ILE A 401 20.51 3.45 -15.46
CA ILE A 401 19.29 2.79 -15.91
C ILE A 401 18.88 1.70 -14.91
N ALA A 402 17.60 1.68 -14.60
CA ALA A 402 16.93 0.68 -13.81
C ALA A 402 15.79 0.04 -14.61
N ILE A 403 15.21 -1.02 -14.06
CA ILE A 403 14.02 -1.69 -14.58
C ILE A 403 12.90 -1.44 -13.59
N GLY A 404 11.86 -0.74 -14.03
CA GLY A 404 10.57 -0.70 -13.34
C GLY A 404 9.77 -1.94 -13.68
N LEU A 405 9.22 -2.61 -12.67
CA LEU A 405 8.38 -3.79 -12.84
C LEU A 405 7.22 -3.75 -11.85
N ALA A 406 6.01 -3.81 -12.37
CA ALA A 406 4.81 -3.92 -11.55
C ALA A 406 4.60 -5.35 -11.02
N PRO A 407 4.02 -5.53 -9.83
CA PRO A 407 3.49 -6.80 -9.36
C PRO A 407 2.51 -7.37 -10.36
N HIS A 408 2.44 -8.69 -10.45
CA HIS A 408 1.59 -9.47 -11.34
C HIS A 408 1.80 -9.20 -12.83
N THR A 409 2.96 -8.67 -13.20
CA THR A 409 3.33 -8.45 -14.60
C THR A 409 4.65 -9.15 -14.92
N SER A 410 4.98 -9.23 -16.21
CA SER A 410 6.23 -9.83 -16.68
C SER A 410 6.99 -9.00 -17.71
N GLY A 411 6.46 -7.80 -18.03
CA GLY A 411 7.14 -6.81 -18.85
C GLY A 411 7.75 -5.76 -17.94
N GLY A 412 9.08 -5.77 -17.82
CA GLY A 412 9.81 -4.67 -17.20
C GLY A 412 9.94 -3.51 -18.19
N VAL A 413 9.98 -2.29 -17.70
CA VAL A 413 10.21 -1.09 -18.51
C VAL A 413 11.51 -0.44 -18.04
N ALA A 414 12.42 -0.16 -18.96
CA ALA A 414 13.65 0.55 -18.63
C ALA A 414 13.32 2.00 -18.23
N CYS A 415 13.90 2.46 -17.13
CA CYS A 415 13.83 3.85 -16.69
C CYS A 415 15.19 4.37 -16.28
N ARG A 416 15.35 5.70 -16.29
CA ARG A 416 16.54 6.38 -15.81
C ARG A 416 16.24 7.09 -14.50
N ILE A 417 17.09 6.90 -13.50
CA ILE A 417 16.93 7.58 -12.20
C ILE A 417 17.46 9.01 -12.34
N ILE A 418 16.65 10.02 -11.99
CA ILE A 418 17.04 11.43 -12.15
C ILE A 418 17.17 12.21 -10.83
N GLY A 419 16.76 11.62 -9.71
CA GLY A 419 16.78 12.27 -8.40
C GLY A 419 16.09 11.42 -7.34
N TRP A 420 15.72 12.04 -6.23
CA TRP A 420 15.17 11.37 -5.05
C TRP A 420 14.10 12.23 -4.39
N THR A 421 13.03 11.60 -3.90
CA THR A 421 11.99 12.25 -3.09
C THR A 421 12.01 11.75 -1.64
N LYS A 422 11.58 12.56 -0.68
CA LYS A 422 11.41 12.11 0.71
C LYS A 422 10.12 11.31 0.92
N ALA A 423 9.18 11.38 -0.02
CA ALA A 423 7.95 10.61 0.06
C ALA A 423 8.23 9.10 -0.01
N SER A 424 7.36 8.30 0.61
CA SER A 424 7.36 6.83 0.49
C SER A 424 6.70 6.38 -0.83
N ALA A 425 7.11 6.99 -1.95
CA ALA A 425 6.54 6.78 -3.27
C ALA A 425 7.62 6.88 -4.35
N GLY A 426 7.32 6.32 -5.53
CA GLY A 426 8.10 6.47 -6.75
C GLY A 426 7.34 7.30 -7.76
N TYR A 427 7.87 8.49 -8.07
CA TYR A 427 7.24 9.37 -9.06
C TYR A 427 7.74 9.06 -10.46
N ALA A 428 6.82 8.99 -11.41
CA ALA A 428 7.14 8.82 -12.82
C ALA A 428 6.06 9.41 -13.72
N HIS A 429 6.37 9.51 -15.01
CA HIS A 429 5.39 9.90 -16.01
C HIS A 429 4.19 8.92 -16.05
N PRO A 430 2.93 9.38 -16.21
CA PRO A 430 1.76 8.49 -16.31
C PRO A 430 1.94 7.37 -17.35
N LEU A 431 2.52 7.70 -18.50
CA LEU A 431 2.82 6.73 -19.57
C LEU A 431 3.77 5.59 -19.09
N PHE A 432 4.70 5.88 -18.18
CA PHE A 432 5.61 4.89 -17.62
C PHE A 432 4.90 3.93 -16.65
N HIS A 433 3.97 4.42 -15.83
CA HIS A 433 3.15 3.57 -14.98
C HIS A 433 2.22 2.68 -15.83
N ALA A 434 1.53 3.26 -16.81
CA ALA A 434 0.66 2.50 -17.71
C ALA A 434 1.41 1.48 -18.57
N ALA A 435 2.65 1.75 -19.00
CA ALA A 435 3.44 0.80 -19.77
C ALA A 435 3.81 -0.46 -18.98
N LYS A 436 3.85 -0.37 -17.65
CA LYS A 436 3.99 -1.52 -16.76
C LYS A 436 2.67 -2.25 -16.53
N ARG A 437 1.60 -1.88 -17.26
CA ARG A 437 0.25 -2.45 -17.21
C ARG A 437 -0.37 -2.35 -15.81
N ARG A 438 -0.17 -1.21 -15.16
CA ARG A 438 -0.78 -0.87 -13.86
C ARG A 438 -1.41 0.50 -13.89
N ASN A 439 -2.35 0.66 -12.98
CA ASN A 439 -3.10 1.87 -12.74
C ASN A 439 -2.51 2.55 -11.51
N CYS A 440 -2.59 3.87 -11.45
CA CYS A 440 -2.12 4.61 -10.29
C CYS A 440 -3.25 4.78 -9.24
N ASP A 441 -3.87 3.68 -8.82
CA ASP A 441 -4.96 3.64 -7.84
C ASP A 441 -4.51 3.18 -6.44
N GLY A 442 -3.22 3.34 -6.14
CA GLY A 442 -2.58 2.88 -4.90
C GLY A 442 -1.89 1.51 -5.04
N ASP A 443 -1.51 1.16 -6.27
CA ASP A 443 -0.69 0.02 -6.58
C ASP A 443 0.76 0.24 -6.09
N GLU A 444 1.58 -0.80 -6.29
CA GLU A 444 2.99 -0.75 -5.94
C GLU A 444 3.78 -1.00 -7.21
N ASP A 445 4.90 -0.33 -7.36
CA ASP A 445 5.89 -0.59 -8.38
C ASP A 445 7.21 -1.02 -7.75
N SER A 446 7.92 -1.92 -8.42
CA SER A 446 9.26 -2.32 -8.00
C SER A 446 10.32 -1.77 -8.93
N ILE A 447 11.44 -1.34 -8.36
CA ILE A 447 12.64 -0.95 -9.12
C ILE A 447 13.78 -1.91 -8.82
N MET A 448 14.56 -2.24 -9.85
CA MET A 448 15.82 -2.98 -9.74
C MET A 448 16.86 -2.39 -10.69
N MET A 449 18.14 -2.46 -10.33
CA MET A 449 19.21 -1.95 -11.21
C MET A 449 19.31 -2.80 -12.48
N LEU A 450 19.49 -2.17 -13.65
CA LEU A 450 19.48 -2.87 -14.94
C LEU A 450 20.49 -4.02 -14.98
N LEU A 451 21.73 -3.77 -14.58
CA LEU A 451 22.78 -4.78 -14.64
C LEU A 451 22.58 -5.93 -13.64
N ASP A 452 21.92 -5.69 -12.51
CA ASP A 452 21.50 -6.77 -11.59
C ASP A 452 20.48 -7.69 -12.28
N GLY A 453 19.46 -7.08 -12.90
CA GLY A 453 18.48 -7.79 -13.70
C GLY A 453 19.12 -8.63 -14.81
N LEU A 454 20.09 -8.10 -15.53
CA LEU A 454 20.75 -8.83 -16.63
C LEU A 454 21.65 -9.98 -16.17
N LEU A 455 22.40 -9.82 -15.08
CA LEU A 455 23.39 -10.82 -14.63
C LEU A 455 22.78 -11.92 -13.77
N ASN A 456 21.74 -11.60 -13.01
CA ASN A 456 21.24 -12.48 -11.95
C ASN A 456 19.87 -13.10 -12.26
N PHE A 457 19.13 -12.56 -13.22
CA PHE A 457 17.89 -13.17 -13.68
C PHE A 457 18.13 -14.45 -14.49
N THR A 458 17.32 -15.48 -14.24
CA THR A 458 17.19 -16.60 -15.19
C THR A 458 15.82 -17.25 -15.13
N ARG A 459 15.33 -17.70 -16.28
CA ARG A 459 14.06 -18.43 -16.37
C ARG A 459 14.13 -19.82 -15.72
N GLU A 460 15.32 -20.40 -15.58
CA GLU A 460 15.51 -21.75 -15.05
C GLU A 460 15.27 -21.87 -13.54
N ILE A 461 15.35 -20.76 -12.79
CA ILE A 461 15.11 -20.74 -11.34
C ILE A 461 13.68 -20.32 -10.98
N LEU A 462 12.88 -19.91 -11.97
CA LEU A 462 11.50 -19.52 -11.73
C LEU A 462 10.67 -20.69 -11.20
N PRO A 463 9.73 -20.44 -10.27
CA PRO A 463 8.83 -21.47 -9.76
C PRO A 463 8.00 -22.14 -10.87
N ASP A 464 7.86 -23.45 -10.79
CA ASP A 464 6.98 -24.25 -11.67
C ASP A 464 5.47 -24.15 -11.27
N GLY A 465 5.12 -23.15 -10.46
CA GLY A 465 3.77 -22.88 -9.96
C GLY A 465 2.87 -22.15 -10.96
N ARG A 466 1.54 -22.25 -10.80
CA ARG A 466 0.64 -21.22 -11.36
C ARG A 466 1.08 -19.87 -10.79
N GLY A 467 1.26 -18.87 -11.66
CA GLY A 467 1.79 -17.56 -11.28
C GLY A 467 3.30 -17.49 -11.03
N GLY A 468 4.06 -18.58 -11.19
CA GLY A 468 5.52 -18.57 -10.96
C GLY A 468 6.34 -17.73 -11.94
N ARG A 469 5.75 -17.43 -13.11
CA ARG A 469 6.34 -16.55 -14.14
C ARG A 469 5.89 -15.10 -14.03
N MET A 470 4.88 -14.83 -13.21
CA MET A 470 4.44 -13.48 -12.91
C MET A 470 5.41 -12.85 -11.92
N ASP A 471 5.50 -11.53 -11.92
CA ASP A 471 6.49 -10.76 -11.15
C ASP A 471 7.93 -11.06 -11.57
N ALA A 472 8.21 -11.40 -12.83
CA ALA A 472 9.57 -11.66 -13.32
C ALA A 472 9.78 -10.89 -14.63
N PRO A 473 10.91 -10.17 -14.81
CA PRO A 473 11.16 -9.36 -16.01
C PRO A 473 11.51 -10.27 -17.20
N LEU A 474 10.51 -10.92 -17.78
CA LEU A 474 10.67 -11.83 -18.94
C LEU A 474 10.95 -11.06 -20.23
N VAL A 475 10.40 -9.86 -20.33
CA VAL A 475 10.59 -8.94 -21.46
C VAL A 475 10.95 -7.59 -20.89
N LEU A 476 11.87 -6.89 -21.56
CA LEU A 476 12.28 -5.54 -21.20
C LEU A 476 11.90 -4.58 -22.33
N THR A 477 10.98 -3.65 -22.05
CA THR A 477 10.64 -2.55 -22.94
C THR A 477 11.66 -1.44 -22.78
N THR A 478 12.38 -1.13 -23.85
CA THR A 478 13.44 -0.09 -23.84
C THR A 478 12.94 1.27 -24.28
N ARG A 479 11.86 1.33 -25.06
CA ARG A 479 11.25 2.57 -25.56
C ARG A 479 9.75 2.54 -25.32
N LEU A 480 9.21 3.63 -24.78
CA LEU A 480 7.77 3.81 -24.62
C LEU A 480 7.14 4.24 -25.94
N ASN A 481 6.05 3.56 -26.30
CA ASN A 481 5.16 3.95 -27.39
C ASN A 481 3.75 4.17 -26.81
N PRO A 482 3.23 5.43 -26.76
CA PRO A 482 1.91 5.72 -26.23
C PRO A 482 0.75 4.99 -26.94
N SER A 483 0.95 4.52 -28.17
CA SER A 483 -0.09 3.77 -28.89
C SER A 483 -0.25 2.33 -28.37
N GLU A 484 0.73 1.79 -27.63
CA GLU A 484 0.77 0.39 -27.19
C GLU A 484 0.50 0.21 -25.68
N ILE A 485 0.35 1.31 -24.94
CA ILE A 485 0.12 1.30 -23.49
C ILE A 485 -1.37 1.13 -23.16
N ASP A 486 -1.65 1.05 -21.87
CA ASP A 486 -3.02 0.98 -21.37
C ASP A 486 -3.85 2.23 -21.74
N LYS A 487 -5.14 2.02 -21.97
CA LYS A 487 -6.08 3.06 -22.38
C LYS A 487 -6.34 4.10 -21.29
N GLU A 488 -6.12 3.76 -20.02
CA GLU A 488 -6.35 4.70 -18.92
C GLU A 488 -5.45 5.93 -19.04
N ALA A 489 -4.17 5.74 -19.38
CA ALA A 489 -3.24 6.85 -19.59
C ALA A 489 -3.60 7.73 -20.81
N LEU A 490 -4.40 7.21 -21.75
CA LEU A 490 -4.88 7.99 -22.89
C LEU A 490 -5.97 9.00 -22.50
N ASN A 491 -6.60 8.82 -21.33
CA ASN A 491 -7.61 9.75 -20.79
C ASN A 491 -7.01 10.81 -19.87
N VAL A 492 -5.69 10.92 -19.77
CA VAL A 492 -5.04 11.98 -18.99
C VAL A 492 -5.27 13.32 -19.68
N ASP A 493 -5.78 14.28 -18.92
CA ASP A 493 -5.92 15.67 -19.37
C ASP A 493 -4.55 16.36 -19.42
N CYS A 494 -4.29 17.02 -20.54
CA CYS A 494 -3.07 17.75 -20.83
C CYS A 494 -3.31 19.26 -20.97
N SER A 495 -4.47 19.75 -20.55
CA SER A 495 -4.87 21.16 -20.60
C SER A 495 -4.11 22.00 -19.57
N TRP A 496 -3.73 23.23 -19.94
CA TRP A 496 -3.15 24.23 -19.03
C TRP A 496 -4.20 24.96 -18.19
N GLY A 497 -5.47 24.87 -18.59
CA GLY A 497 -6.60 25.50 -17.95
C GLY A 497 -7.87 25.14 -18.71
N TYR A 498 -8.99 25.01 -18.00
CA TYR A 498 -10.27 24.74 -18.64
C TYR A 498 -10.93 26.02 -19.13
N THR A 499 -11.71 25.90 -20.20
CA THR A 499 -12.45 27.04 -20.77
C THR A 499 -13.70 27.36 -19.93
N ARG A 500 -14.16 28.62 -19.99
CA ARG A 500 -15.45 29.02 -19.39
C ARG A 500 -16.60 28.14 -19.87
N ALA A 501 -16.62 27.82 -21.17
CA ALA A 501 -17.66 27.00 -21.78
C ALA A 501 -17.73 25.60 -21.16
N PHE A 502 -16.58 25.00 -20.82
CA PHE A 502 -16.53 23.73 -20.10
C PHE A 502 -17.22 23.84 -18.73
N TYR A 503 -16.84 24.82 -17.91
CA TYR A 503 -17.45 25.02 -16.59
C TYR A 503 -18.97 25.26 -16.67
N GLU A 504 -19.43 26.10 -17.60
CA GLU A 504 -20.87 26.36 -17.79
C GLU A 504 -21.62 25.11 -18.26
N ALA A 505 -21.01 24.30 -19.13
CA ALA A 505 -21.61 23.04 -19.57
C ALA A 505 -21.74 22.03 -18.42
N THR A 506 -20.83 22.01 -17.45
CA THR A 506 -20.94 21.08 -16.30
C THR A 506 -22.14 21.32 -15.40
N LEU A 507 -22.75 22.52 -15.43
CA LEU A 507 -23.91 22.86 -14.61
C LEU A 507 -25.13 21.99 -14.95
N SER A 508 -25.27 21.55 -16.20
CA SER A 508 -26.34 20.63 -16.61
C SER A 508 -26.00 19.16 -16.38
N GLN A 509 -24.88 18.86 -15.71
CA GLN A 509 -24.36 17.51 -15.44
C GLN A 509 -24.37 16.57 -16.67
N PRO A 510 -23.85 17.01 -17.84
CA PRO A 510 -23.82 16.19 -19.03
C PRO A 510 -22.90 14.98 -18.82
N HIS A 511 -23.10 13.94 -19.63
CA HIS A 511 -22.19 12.80 -19.61
C HIS A 511 -20.80 13.27 -20.12
N SER A 512 -19.71 12.75 -19.52
CA SER A 512 -18.34 13.19 -19.83
C SER A 512 -17.97 13.09 -21.33
N ARG A 513 -18.58 12.15 -22.04
CA ARG A 513 -18.45 11.99 -23.50
C ARG A 513 -18.93 13.20 -24.30
N ASP A 514 -19.96 13.88 -23.84
CA ASP A 514 -20.59 14.99 -24.59
C ASP A 514 -19.74 16.26 -24.51
N VAL A 515 -19.00 16.43 -23.40
CA VAL A 515 -18.08 17.56 -23.16
C VAL A 515 -16.62 17.22 -23.43
N ARG A 516 -16.32 15.97 -23.82
CA ARG A 516 -14.95 15.48 -24.05
C ARG A 516 -14.17 16.36 -25.02
N GLY A 517 -14.79 16.81 -26.10
CA GLY A 517 -14.13 17.65 -27.12
C GLY A 517 -13.74 19.05 -26.65
N MET A 518 -14.11 19.45 -25.43
CA MET A 518 -13.71 20.72 -24.80
C MET A 518 -12.43 20.60 -23.97
N VAL A 519 -11.90 19.39 -23.80
CA VAL A 519 -10.72 19.06 -22.99
C VAL A 519 -9.66 18.40 -23.87
N ASP A 520 -8.39 18.69 -23.62
CA ASP A 520 -7.27 18.16 -24.40
C ASP A 520 -6.71 16.87 -23.77
N LEU A 521 -7.00 15.72 -24.38
CA LEU A 521 -6.58 14.42 -23.88
C LEU A 521 -5.36 13.86 -24.62
N VAL A 522 -4.59 13.00 -23.96
CA VAL A 522 -3.47 12.27 -24.59
C VAL A 522 -3.91 11.51 -25.85
N GLU A 523 -5.10 10.90 -25.83
CA GLU A 523 -5.66 10.18 -26.98
C GLU A 523 -5.72 11.04 -28.25
N ASP A 524 -6.04 12.33 -28.10
CA ASP A 524 -6.23 13.26 -29.23
C ASP A 524 -4.89 13.72 -29.82
N ARG A 525 -3.78 13.47 -29.11
CA ARG A 525 -2.41 13.84 -29.50
C ARG A 525 -1.61 12.70 -30.12
N LEU A 526 -2.16 11.48 -30.14
CA LEU A 526 -1.47 10.27 -30.63
C LEU A 526 -0.91 10.44 -32.05
N GLY A 527 0.34 10.01 -32.24
CA GLY A 527 1.03 10.10 -33.53
C GLY A 527 1.67 11.47 -33.83
N THR A 528 1.53 12.44 -32.93
CA THR A 528 2.27 13.71 -32.94
C THR A 528 3.31 13.73 -31.83
N ILE A 529 4.22 14.71 -31.82
CA ILE A 529 5.17 14.91 -30.70
C ILE A 529 4.44 15.16 -29.36
N GLY A 530 3.18 15.60 -29.42
CA GLY A 530 2.32 15.86 -28.27
C GLY A 530 1.91 14.61 -27.49
N ASP A 531 2.15 13.41 -28.02
CA ASP A 531 1.82 12.14 -27.35
C ASP A 531 2.79 11.78 -26.21
N LEU A 532 3.96 12.43 -26.17
CA LEU A 532 5.02 12.21 -25.19
C LEU A 532 5.41 13.49 -24.45
N ARG A 533 5.08 14.67 -25.00
CA ARG A 533 5.52 15.98 -24.51
C ARG A 533 4.47 17.08 -24.67
N GLY A 534 4.69 18.22 -24.04
CA GLY A 534 3.80 19.38 -24.04
C GLY A 534 2.59 19.21 -23.12
N TYR A 535 2.71 18.46 -22.03
CA TYR A 535 1.58 18.22 -21.13
C TYR A 535 1.35 19.48 -20.27
N GLY A 536 0.09 19.88 -20.10
CA GLY A 536 -0.30 20.94 -19.17
C GLY A 536 -0.66 20.41 -17.79
N TRP A 537 -0.79 21.32 -16.83
CA TRP A 537 -1.44 21.06 -15.55
C TRP A 537 -2.19 22.31 -15.11
N THR A 538 -3.26 22.14 -14.34
CA THR A 538 -4.18 23.24 -14.01
C THR A 538 -3.90 23.89 -12.65
N HIS A 539 -3.35 23.13 -11.69
CA HIS A 539 -3.15 23.60 -10.30
C HIS A 539 -1.76 23.26 -9.80
N ASP A 540 -1.06 24.24 -9.23
CA ASP A 540 0.17 24.01 -8.46
C ASP A 540 -0.19 23.52 -7.05
N SER A 541 0.44 22.44 -6.60
CA SER A 541 0.22 21.82 -5.29
C SER A 541 1.40 22.03 -4.33
N GLY A 542 2.32 22.93 -4.67
CA GLY A 542 3.56 23.12 -3.93
C GLY A 542 4.60 22.03 -4.23
N PRO A 543 5.60 21.84 -3.35
CA PRO A 543 6.61 20.81 -3.52
C PRO A 543 6.04 19.40 -3.60
N LEU A 544 6.65 18.52 -4.40
CA LEU A 544 6.20 17.12 -4.58
C LEU A 544 6.06 16.35 -3.26
N ASP A 545 6.89 16.65 -2.26
CA ASP A 545 6.93 16.00 -0.95
C ASP A 545 6.43 16.92 0.20
N ALA A 546 5.56 17.88 -0.09
CA ALA A 546 5.02 18.83 0.91
C ALA A 546 4.14 18.17 2.00
N GLY A 547 3.64 16.96 1.75
CA GLY A 547 2.79 16.22 2.68
C GLY A 547 3.56 15.56 3.83
N PRO A 548 2.85 14.96 4.81
CA PRO A 548 3.47 14.18 5.88
C PRO A 548 4.23 12.97 5.29
N GLN A 549 5.46 12.73 5.75
CA GLN A 549 6.33 11.68 5.20
C GLN A 549 5.77 10.26 5.33
N ASN A 550 5.05 9.98 6.42
CA ASN A 550 4.40 8.71 6.68
C ASN A 550 2.97 8.96 7.19
N SER A 551 2.05 8.07 6.83
CA SER A 551 0.72 8.08 7.39
C SER A 551 0.74 7.75 8.89
N ALA A 552 -0.16 8.36 9.66
CA ALA A 552 -0.36 8.05 11.07
C ALA A 552 -0.65 6.55 11.28
N TYR A 553 -1.25 5.88 10.29
CA TYR A 553 -1.50 4.44 10.30
C TYR A 553 -0.22 3.60 10.46
N LYS A 554 0.92 4.05 9.93
CA LYS A 554 2.21 3.37 10.11
C LYS A 554 2.86 3.66 11.45
N THR A 555 2.69 4.87 11.97
CA THR A 555 3.32 5.28 13.23
C THR A 555 2.60 4.67 14.44
N LEU A 556 1.28 4.47 14.34
CA LEU A 556 0.51 3.77 15.34
C LEU A 556 0.81 2.26 15.31
N VAL A 557 1.22 1.72 16.45
CA VAL A 557 1.68 0.32 16.54
C VAL A 557 0.51 -0.63 16.83
N THR A 558 -0.36 -0.27 17.76
CA THR A 558 -1.44 -1.16 18.19
C THR A 558 -2.72 -0.95 17.37
N MET A 559 -3.54 -2.00 17.28
CA MET A 559 -4.84 -1.92 16.60
C MET A 559 -5.81 -1.01 17.36
N LYS A 560 -5.75 -1.03 18.70
CA LYS A 560 -6.57 -0.17 19.57
C LYS A 560 -6.32 1.31 19.27
N ASP A 561 -5.05 1.73 19.23
CA ASP A 561 -4.71 3.13 18.95
C ASP A 561 -5.13 3.57 17.54
N LYS A 562 -5.00 2.68 16.55
CA LYS A 562 -5.44 2.96 15.16
C LYS A 562 -6.94 3.20 15.07
N LEU A 563 -7.69 2.40 15.81
CA LEU A 563 -9.13 2.43 15.80
C LEU A 563 -9.67 3.62 16.60
N SER A 564 -9.11 3.89 17.78
CA SER A 564 -9.47 5.09 18.54
C SER A 564 -9.18 6.34 17.72
N SER A 565 -7.97 6.46 17.14
CA SER A 565 -7.62 7.60 16.29
C SER A 565 -8.54 7.74 15.06
N GLN A 566 -9.05 6.64 14.51
CA GLN A 566 -10.01 6.67 13.41
C GLN A 566 -11.37 7.22 13.87
N LEU A 567 -11.87 6.80 15.04
CA LEU A 567 -13.14 7.24 15.59
C LEU A 567 -13.07 8.67 16.14
N ASP A 568 -11.96 9.04 16.78
CA ASP A 568 -11.63 10.41 17.21
C ASP A 568 -11.61 11.36 16.01
N LEU A 569 -10.98 10.97 14.90
CA LEU A 569 -11.02 11.77 13.68
C LEU A 569 -12.46 11.86 13.13
N GLY A 570 -13.21 10.75 13.21
CA GLY A 570 -14.62 10.73 12.83
C GLY A 570 -15.47 11.72 13.63
N SER A 571 -15.22 11.88 14.93
CA SER A 571 -16.00 12.78 15.80
C SER A 571 -15.71 14.25 15.53
N VAL A 572 -14.52 14.57 15.02
CA VAL A 572 -14.14 15.91 14.58
C VAL A 572 -14.72 16.27 13.20
N LEU A 573 -14.88 15.27 12.32
CA LEU A 573 -15.29 15.51 10.93
C LEU A 573 -16.81 15.61 10.77
N ARG A 574 -17.29 16.78 10.29
CA ARG A 574 -18.71 17.00 9.93
C ARG A 574 -19.28 15.94 8.96
N SER A 575 -18.46 15.44 8.05
CA SER A 575 -18.91 14.54 6.98
C SER A 575 -19.02 13.08 7.41
N VAL A 576 -18.62 12.73 8.63
CA VAL A 576 -18.55 11.34 9.10
C VAL A 576 -19.54 11.12 10.24
N ASN A 577 -20.39 10.10 10.12
CA ASN A 577 -21.24 9.65 11.22
C ASN A 577 -20.50 8.57 12.02
N VAL A 578 -20.01 8.92 13.21
CA VAL A 578 -19.15 8.04 14.02
C VAL A 578 -19.88 6.79 14.47
N ASP A 579 -21.13 6.90 14.94
CA ASP A 579 -21.98 5.78 15.36
C ASP A 579 -22.10 4.75 14.22
N GLY A 580 -22.27 5.26 12.99
CA GLY A 580 -22.34 4.44 11.78
C GLY A 580 -21.00 3.75 11.45
N VAL A 581 -19.88 4.47 11.60
CA VAL A 581 -18.54 3.91 11.38
C VAL A 581 -18.22 2.84 12.43
N ALA A 582 -18.50 3.11 13.71
CA ALA A 582 -18.29 2.18 14.81
C ALA A 582 -19.08 0.87 14.58
N LYS A 583 -20.38 1.00 14.27
CA LYS A 583 -21.21 -0.13 13.87
C LYS A 583 -20.61 -0.91 12.71
N GLN A 584 -20.23 -0.23 11.63
CA GLN A 584 -19.70 -0.87 10.43
C GLN A 584 -18.42 -1.64 10.74
N VAL A 585 -17.50 -1.09 11.54
CA VAL A 585 -16.27 -1.77 11.94
C VAL A 585 -16.58 -3.04 12.75
N ILE A 586 -17.49 -2.96 13.70
CA ILE A 586 -17.87 -4.10 14.55
C ILE A 586 -18.50 -5.22 13.71
N GLU A 587 -19.44 -4.90 12.83
CA GLU A 587 -20.16 -5.88 12.03
C GLU A 587 -19.31 -6.51 10.91
N SER A 588 -18.46 -5.72 10.26
CA SER A 588 -17.70 -6.16 9.09
C SER A 588 -16.33 -6.76 9.43
N HIS A 589 -15.70 -6.33 10.54
CA HIS A 589 -14.37 -6.79 10.92
C HIS A 589 -14.38 -7.63 12.20
N PHE A 590 -14.87 -7.09 13.33
CA PHE A 590 -14.68 -7.77 14.63
C PHE A 590 -15.56 -9.01 14.81
N LEU A 591 -16.86 -8.93 14.53
CA LEU A 591 -17.76 -10.08 14.68
C LEU A 591 -17.36 -11.26 13.77
N PRO A 592 -17.02 -11.04 12.47
CA PRO A 592 -16.49 -12.10 11.62
C PRO A 592 -15.18 -12.71 12.12
N ASP A 593 -14.23 -11.90 12.60
CA ASP A 593 -12.94 -12.36 13.13
C ASP A 593 -13.10 -13.17 14.41
N LEU A 594 -13.89 -12.70 15.37
CA LEU A 594 -14.20 -13.41 16.62
C LEU A 594 -14.83 -14.78 16.32
N ARG A 595 -15.85 -14.81 15.46
CA ARG A 595 -16.51 -16.05 15.04
C ARG A 595 -15.54 -16.98 14.31
N GLY A 596 -14.72 -16.44 13.41
CA GLY A 596 -13.72 -17.18 12.65
C GLY A 596 -12.67 -17.83 13.55
N ASN A 597 -12.12 -17.05 14.50
CA ASN A 597 -11.13 -17.52 15.47
C ASN A 597 -11.71 -18.57 16.42
N MET A 598 -12.94 -18.39 16.91
CA MET A 598 -13.64 -19.37 17.74
C MET A 598 -13.85 -20.70 17.00
N MET A 599 -14.32 -20.65 15.75
CA MET A 599 -14.50 -21.85 14.90
C MET A 599 -13.16 -22.51 14.56
N ALA A 600 -12.11 -21.72 14.32
CA ALA A 600 -10.77 -22.22 14.08
C ALA A 600 -10.21 -22.90 15.32
N PHE A 601 -10.40 -22.33 16.51
CA PHE A 601 -9.92 -22.87 17.78
C PHE A 601 -10.51 -24.26 18.08
N THR A 602 -11.81 -24.45 17.88
CA THR A 602 -12.48 -25.75 18.13
C THR A 602 -12.10 -26.84 17.13
N ARG A 603 -11.67 -26.47 15.92
CA ARG A 603 -11.32 -27.39 14.82
C ARG A 603 -9.82 -27.47 14.53
N GLN A 604 -8.99 -26.85 15.38
CA GLN A 604 -7.58 -26.66 15.09
C GLN A 604 -6.78 -27.96 15.04
N LYS A 605 -5.65 -27.90 14.34
CA LYS A 605 -4.60 -28.91 14.42
C LYS A 605 -3.62 -28.52 15.52
N VAL A 606 -2.87 -29.50 16.00
CA VAL A 606 -1.75 -29.26 16.92
C VAL A 606 -0.43 -29.46 16.19
N ARG A 607 0.58 -28.67 16.50
CA ARG A 607 1.87 -28.68 15.80
C ARG A 607 3.02 -28.91 16.76
N CYS A 608 3.97 -29.75 16.38
CA CYS A 608 5.22 -29.88 17.13
C CYS A 608 6.15 -28.69 16.86
N VAL A 609 6.66 -28.06 17.91
CA VAL A 609 7.60 -26.92 17.81
C VAL A 609 8.96 -27.36 17.22
N LYS A 610 9.38 -28.60 17.49
CA LYS A 610 10.71 -29.11 17.12
C LYS A 610 10.78 -29.56 15.65
N CYS A 611 9.87 -30.43 15.21
CA CYS A 611 9.90 -31.00 13.86
C CYS A 611 8.86 -30.38 12.90
N GLY A 612 7.95 -29.54 13.41
CA GLY A 612 6.92 -28.88 12.62
C GLY A 612 5.75 -29.77 12.19
N GLU A 613 5.72 -31.05 12.57
CA GLU A 613 4.65 -31.98 12.21
C GLU A 613 3.30 -31.53 12.77
N SER A 614 2.25 -31.68 11.97
CA SER A 614 0.90 -31.22 12.32
C SER A 614 -0.04 -32.41 12.48
N TYR A 615 -0.60 -32.57 13.68
CA TYR A 615 -1.55 -33.62 13.99
C TYR A 615 -2.96 -33.07 14.05
N ARG A 616 -3.92 -33.84 13.51
CA ARG A 616 -5.35 -33.49 13.62
C ARG A 616 -5.87 -33.57 15.06
N ARG A 617 -5.27 -34.40 15.91
CA ARG A 617 -5.62 -34.57 17.32
C ARG A 617 -4.35 -34.57 18.16
N MET A 618 -4.47 -34.15 19.42
CA MET A 618 -3.35 -34.21 20.37
C MET A 618 -2.92 -35.67 20.58
N PRO A 619 -1.64 -36.02 20.38
CA PRO A 619 -1.15 -37.34 20.74
C PRO A 619 -1.36 -37.58 22.24
N LEU A 620 -1.86 -38.76 22.62
CA LEU A 620 -2.11 -39.11 24.03
C LEU A 620 -0.84 -39.04 24.90
N ALA A 621 0.33 -39.23 24.29
CA ALA A 621 1.62 -39.08 24.95
C ALA A 621 1.99 -37.63 25.33
N GLY A 622 1.19 -36.62 24.93
CA GLY A 622 1.46 -35.20 25.13
C GLY A 622 2.68 -34.65 24.37
N LYS A 623 3.44 -35.52 23.71
CA LYS A 623 4.66 -35.23 22.96
C LYS A 623 4.54 -35.66 21.51
N CYS A 624 5.42 -35.13 20.67
CA CYS A 624 5.45 -35.49 19.26
C CYS A 624 5.89 -36.95 19.07
N ILE A 625 5.01 -37.72 18.45
CA ILE A 625 5.18 -39.15 18.14
C ILE A 625 5.80 -39.41 16.77
N LYS A 626 6.23 -38.34 16.05
CA LYS A 626 6.88 -38.51 14.75
C LYS A 626 8.22 -39.19 14.98
N GLU A 627 8.45 -40.30 14.31
CA GLU A 627 9.77 -40.94 14.28
C GLU A 627 10.78 -39.94 13.73
N SER A 628 11.83 -39.65 14.49
CA SER A 628 12.92 -38.88 13.94
C SER A 628 13.56 -39.75 12.87
N SER A 629 13.57 -39.29 11.63
CA SER A 629 14.48 -39.84 10.64
C SER A 629 15.89 -39.45 11.07
N GLN A 630 16.48 -40.21 11.99
CA GLN A 630 17.91 -40.38 11.94
C GLN A 630 18.18 -41.06 10.61
N GLU A 631 18.70 -40.27 9.67
CA GLU A 631 19.35 -40.80 8.50
C GLU A 631 20.42 -41.77 9.01
N SER A 632 20.27 -43.01 8.57
CA SER A 632 21.26 -44.08 8.68
C SER A 632 22.68 -43.54 8.56
N GLY A 633 23.34 -43.39 9.70
CA GLY A 633 24.79 -43.40 9.77
C GLY A 633 25.28 -44.70 9.11
N GLY A 634 26.41 -44.62 8.42
CA GLY A 634 26.99 -45.75 7.69
C GLY A 634 27.13 -47.00 8.54
N PHE A 635 27.25 -48.14 7.85
CA PHE A 635 27.51 -49.48 8.38
C PHE A 635 28.31 -49.49 9.69
N SER A 636 27.60 -49.48 10.83
CA SER A 636 28.11 -49.91 12.12
C SER A 636 27.43 -51.24 12.43
N ILE A 637 28.23 -52.30 12.42
CA ILE A 637 27.83 -53.62 12.87
C ILE A 637 27.68 -53.55 14.40
N GLY A 638 26.44 -53.71 14.89
CA GLY A 638 26.14 -53.99 16.29
C GLY A 638 25.45 -52.86 17.08
N GLY A 639 24.22 -53.10 17.53
CA GLY A 639 23.52 -52.30 18.56
C GLY A 639 22.10 -51.89 18.16
N GLY A 640 21.11 -52.12 19.03
CA GLY A 640 19.68 -52.07 18.72
C GLY A 640 19.16 -50.76 18.14
N ALA A 641 18.24 -50.86 17.19
CA ALA A 641 17.53 -49.74 16.60
C ALA A 641 16.46 -49.20 17.57
N GLU A 642 16.84 -48.30 18.48
CA GLU A 642 15.88 -47.43 19.14
C GLU A 642 15.45 -46.33 18.14
N SER A 643 14.26 -46.47 17.58
CA SER A 643 13.61 -45.41 16.80
C SER A 643 13.29 -44.23 17.71
N SER A 644 14.23 -43.29 17.86
CA SER A 644 14.01 -42.13 18.73
C SER A 644 12.86 -41.28 18.19
N MET A 645 11.71 -41.29 18.88
CA MET A 645 10.61 -40.38 18.57
C MET A 645 11.08 -38.95 18.78
N CYS A 646 10.55 -38.00 17.99
CA CYS A 646 10.94 -36.58 18.05
C CYS A 646 10.88 -36.02 19.48
N GLY A 647 9.86 -36.42 20.25
CA GLY A 647 9.67 -36.09 21.67
C GLY A 647 9.43 -34.60 21.95
N GLY A 648 9.28 -33.77 20.91
CA GLY A 648 9.10 -32.32 21.04
C GLY A 648 7.71 -31.95 21.56
N ASN A 649 7.62 -30.78 22.21
CA ASN A 649 6.35 -30.27 22.70
C ASN A 649 5.39 -29.98 21.53
N VAL A 650 4.12 -30.31 21.73
CA VAL A 650 3.04 -30.15 20.76
C VAL A 650 2.13 -29.04 21.27
N VAL A 651 1.98 -27.99 20.47
CA VAL A 651 1.25 -26.77 20.85
C VAL A 651 0.02 -26.57 19.96
N LEU A 652 -0.96 -25.87 20.51
CA LEU A 652 -2.12 -25.38 19.76
C LEU A 652 -1.67 -24.42 18.66
N THR A 653 -2.34 -24.45 17.50
CA THR A 653 -2.05 -23.53 16.40
C THR A 653 -2.77 -22.20 16.54
N VAL A 654 -3.91 -22.19 17.22
CA VAL A 654 -4.68 -21.01 17.63
C VAL A 654 -4.73 -20.98 19.15
N SER A 655 -4.22 -19.91 19.76
CA SER A 655 -4.24 -19.72 21.21
C SER A 655 -5.56 -19.11 21.69
N GLN A 656 -5.88 -19.29 22.98
CA GLN A 656 -7.03 -18.63 23.62
C GLN A 656 -6.95 -17.10 23.50
N GLY A 657 -5.75 -16.52 23.72
CA GLY A 657 -5.54 -15.08 23.61
C GLY A 657 -5.87 -14.53 22.22
N ALA A 658 -5.66 -15.31 21.15
CA ALA A 658 -6.04 -14.90 19.80
C ALA A 658 -7.57 -14.79 19.62
N VAL A 659 -8.35 -15.59 20.36
CA VAL A 659 -9.83 -15.55 20.33
C VAL A 659 -10.35 -14.37 21.15
N ARG A 660 -9.75 -14.09 22.32
CA ARG A 660 -10.20 -13.00 23.21
C ARG A 660 -9.74 -11.59 22.82
N LYS A 661 -8.74 -11.48 21.94
CA LYS A 661 -8.04 -10.23 21.58
C LYS A 661 -8.94 -9.01 21.32
N TYR A 662 -10.12 -9.19 20.74
CA TYR A 662 -10.98 -8.09 20.30
C TYR A 662 -12.17 -7.78 21.22
N ILE A 663 -12.41 -8.59 22.25
CA ILE A 663 -13.62 -8.44 23.09
C ILE A 663 -13.57 -7.13 23.86
N GLU A 664 -12.49 -6.89 24.61
CA GLU A 664 -12.30 -5.67 25.42
C GLU A 664 -12.40 -4.41 24.54
N VAL A 665 -11.69 -4.41 23.41
CA VAL A 665 -11.70 -3.28 22.46
C VAL A 665 -13.09 -3.03 21.89
N THR A 666 -13.87 -4.08 21.60
CA THR A 666 -15.23 -3.92 21.06
C THR A 666 -16.17 -3.31 22.10
N GLN A 667 -16.05 -3.71 23.36
CA GLN A 667 -16.88 -3.16 24.45
C GLN A 667 -16.59 -1.68 24.69
N GLU A 668 -15.30 -1.30 24.76
CA GLU A 668 -14.90 0.11 24.92
C GLU A 668 -15.49 1.01 23.84
N ILE A 669 -15.43 0.60 22.57
CA ILE A 669 -16.00 1.38 21.46
C ILE A 669 -17.51 1.52 21.57
N MET A 670 -18.20 0.45 21.96
CA MET A 670 -19.65 0.45 22.08
C MET A 670 -20.13 1.39 23.17
N ASP A 671 -19.36 1.50 24.26
CA ASP A 671 -19.68 2.37 25.39
C ASP A 671 -19.34 3.84 25.10
N GLU A 672 -18.23 4.10 24.39
CA GLU A 672 -17.77 5.46 24.08
C GLU A 672 -18.51 6.11 22.90
N TYR A 673 -18.70 5.38 21.80
CA TYR A 673 -19.24 5.93 20.55
C TYR A 673 -20.70 5.55 20.28
N GLY A 674 -21.24 4.60 21.04
CA GLY A 674 -22.61 4.13 20.87
C GLY A 674 -22.81 3.26 19.62
N VAL A 675 -23.69 2.27 19.74
CA VAL A 675 -24.18 1.43 18.63
C VAL A 675 -25.64 1.08 18.85
N ASP A 676 -26.33 0.65 17.79
CA ASP A 676 -27.70 0.15 17.92
C ASP A 676 -27.79 -1.10 18.81
N ASP A 677 -28.98 -1.29 19.40
CA ASP A 677 -29.25 -2.37 20.34
C ASP A 677 -29.02 -3.76 19.75
N TYR A 678 -29.29 -3.94 18.45
CA TYR A 678 -29.08 -5.22 17.78
C TYR A 678 -27.59 -5.59 17.75
N THR A 679 -26.75 -4.64 17.34
CA THR A 679 -25.29 -4.82 17.32
C THR A 679 -24.76 -5.07 18.73
N ARG A 680 -25.25 -4.30 19.71
CA ARG A 680 -24.90 -4.46 21.13
C ARG A 680 -25.19 -5.87 21.65
N HIS A 681 -26.41 -6.36 21.45
CA HIS A 681 -26.81 -7.70 21.88
C HIS A 681 -25.98 -8.79 21.20
N ARG A 682 -25.66 -8.61 19.91
CA ARG A 682 -24.89 -9.57 19.14
C ARG A 682 -23.43 -9.69 19.62
N VAL A 683 -22.80 -8.58 19.98
CA VAL A 683 -21.46 -8.59 20.59
C VAL A 683 -21.50 -9.29 21.94
N ASN A 684 -22.45 -8.92 22.81
CA ASN A 684 -22.59 -9.53 24.13
C ASN A 684 -22.78 -11.05 24.06
N TRP A 685 -23.64 -11.52 23.14
CA TRP A 685 -23.86 -12.95 22.94
C TRP A 685 -22.59 -13.69 22.46
N MET A 686 -21.81 -13.07 21.58
CA MET A 686 -20.53 -13.63 21.13
C MET A 686 -19.50 -13.68 22.26
N THR A 687 -19.41 -12.64 23.08
CA THR A 687 -18.55 -12.59 24.26
C THR A 687 -18.89 -13.72 25.24
N SER A 688 -20.17 -13.86 25.62
CA SER A 688 -20.62 -14.95 26.49
C SER A 688 -20.34 -16.34 25.91
N SER A 689 -20.46 -16.50 24.58
CA SER A 689 -20.14 -17.76 23.90
C SER A 689 -18.65 -18.09 23.96
N VAL A 690 -17.78 -17.09 23.81
CA VAL A 690 -16.33 -17.25 23.95
C VAL A 690 -15.97 -17.61 25.39
N ASP A 691 -16.57 -16.95 26.38
CA ASP A 691 -16.31 -17.25 27.79
C ASP A 691 -16.76 -18.66 28.16
N SER A 692 -17.97 -19.07 27.75
CA SER A 692 -18.46 -20.43 27.95
C SER A 692 -17.56 -21.50 27.34
N LEU A 693 -16.86 -21.22 26.23
CA LEU A 693 -15.93 -22.16 25.61
C LEU A 693 -14.71 -22.47 26.50
N PHE A 694 -14.27 -21.50 27.30
CA PHE A 694 -13.03 -21.58 28.08
C PHE A 694 -13.25 -21.77 29.57
N THR A 695 -14.44 -21.46 30.08
CA THR A 695 -14.81 -21.73 31.46
C THR A 695 -14.96 -23.24 31.65
N ASN A 696 -14.25 -23.78 32.63
CA ASN A 696 -14.37 -25.18 33.02
C ASN A 696 -15.29 -25.24 34.24
N ASP A 697 -16.50 -25.79 34.08
CA ASP A 697 -17.50 -25.90 35.15
C ASP A 697 -17.02 -26.68 36.39
N ARG A 698 -15.86 -27.35 36.32
CA ARG A 698 -15.23 -28.07 37.43
C ARG A 698 -14.23 -27.24 38.24
N VAL A 699 -13.83 -26.05 37.78
CA VAL A 699 -12.84 -25.19 38.43
C VAL A 699 -13.39 -23.76 38.51
N THR A 700 -14.06 -23.44 39.61
CA THR A 700 -14.46 -22.07 39.95
C THR A 700 -13.33 -21.39 40.71
N VAL A 701 -12.67 -20.42 40.07
CA VAL A 701 -11.79 -19.47 40.76
C VAL A 701 -12.68 -18.30 41.15
N MET A 702 -13.02 -18.18 42.43
CA MET A 702 -13.77 -17.02 42.94
C MET A 702 -12.79 -15.89 43.27
N THR A 703 -13.10 -14.69 42.80
CA THR A 703 -12.37 -13.47 43.20
C THR A 703 -13.01 -12.88 44.45
N LEU A 704 -12.26 -12.05 45.19
CA LEU A 704 -12.75 -11.42 46.42
C LEU A 704 -13.89 -10.42 46.15
N GLU A 705 -13.93 -9.86 44.93
CA GLU A 705 -14.99 -8.96 44.45
C GLU A 705 -16.30 -9.70 44.15
N ASP A 706 -16.27 -10.99 43.81
CA ASP A 706 -17.49 -11.81 43.63
C ASP A 706 -18.22 -12.06 44.97
N PHE A 707 -17.56 -11.75 46.09
CA PHE A 707 -18.06 -11.98 47.45
C PHE A 707 -18.55 -10.70 48.15
N ILE A 708 -18.27 -9.53 47.59
CA ILE A 708 -18.71 -8.21 48.08
C ILE A 708 -19.91 -7.77 47.25
#